data_AF-A0A966DCZ1-F1
#
_entry.id   AF-A0A966DCZ1-F1
#
_cell.length_a   1.000
_cell.length_b   1.000
_cell.length_c   1.000
_cell.angle_alpha   90.00
_cell.angle_beta   90.00
_cell.angle_gamma   90.00
#
_symmetry.space_group_name_H-M   'P 1'
#
loop_
_entity.id
_entity.type
_entity.pdbx_description
1 polymer ?
#
loop_
_entity_poly.entity_id
_entity_poly.type
_entity_poly.pdbx_seq_one_letter_code
_entity_poly.pdbx_strand_id
1 'polypeptide(L)'
;MASKSFNNIKTYLNLFSQPLNKINTMKRKLLLFLVAIGLLSTTCIGKSLPVQLVNNSNFSDDQVYIAVIGQHSSVGNMWINLATNTEWDGQMNGMSDSQNTLHKTNGDWGYANIFYKLSDIKNKTIYIPEGAFSGRIFFSFGSPLYIHFHAGGGYAGVDMRNPNDPNKGIRWEIIEYTYFEPSRSGLFMNTSRVDAFQYPMGVEIFGDGNGANFSQYQKVGELLSYAQVIAKWNKQLGNSDYNVCLQNVITTDNLGGIIEQPSKVDAFKTTASFYAFDTYVNQIWDAFQSKTLYAGHGERGNWSGNASGDAFTMSNPSWGGGETTCHIYSRPSATDCIEGAGAFANGSIGDKALQAQFCAAINRGIINTNLGSNVFQNWWDESSFFPEGQCYNKYVWFFHQKEISNNSRTYAFAYDDVANQSATLQCTYPEKAVITIGGYTDDPGAIDDPNSDEVAFHKLPTEMESSTTYTVSVDYTASTSREIWICLFDNTDSWTPVVGGENKVTVPAGSGTVEITINPSVAPAIGEGYVWKCDIRPVGGAWDTLLDDDIIGDISITTPVQKETYNYWVILRDEVSDMDSYLDLRSNSFAEWAGTVSQTIASEYEGDDALAYTVNSAVGGWFGFGVVNTSDSYNFGDLANYGL
;
A
#
# COMPACT_ATOMS: atom_id res chain seq x y z
N MET A 1 49.51 12.84 3.29
CA MET A 1 50.08 14.17 3.63
C MET A 1 49.72 14.67 5.05
N ALA A 2 49.41 13.79 6.01
CA ALA A 2 48.92 14.23 7.33
C ALA A 2 50.00 14.37 8.44
N SER A 3 51.20 13.81 8.29
CA SER A 3 52.23 13.83 9.37
C SER A 3 53.17 15.06 9.35
N LYS A 4 53.21 15.84 8.26
CA LYS A 4 54.03 17.08 8.19
C LYS A 4 53.32 18.33 8.75
N SER A 5 52.02 18.25 9.04
CA SER A 5 51.22 19.41 9.47
C SER A 5 51.36 19.72 10.98
N PHE A 6 51.60 18.70 11.82
CA PHE A 6 51.62 18.89 13.28
C PHE A 6 52.83 19.67 13.82
N ASN A 7 53.99 19.60 13.15
CA ASN A 7 55.18 20.34 13.59
C ASN A 7 55.11 21.85 13.31
N ASN A 8 54.27 22.28 12.37
CA ASN A 8 54.08 23.71 12.08
C ASN A 8 53.15 24.38 13.09
N ILE A 9 52.12 23.67 13.60
CA ILE A 9 51.12 24.23 14.52
C ILE A 9 51.73 24.70 15.86
N LYS A 10 52.75 23.98 16.39
CA LYS A 10 53.45 24.41 17.62
C LYS A 10 54.21 25.73 17.47
N THR A 11 54.69 26.05 16.27
CA THR A 11 55.41 27.31 16.01
C THR A 11 54.46 28.50 15.90
N TYR A 12 53.21 28.28 15.45
CA TYR A 12 52.19 29.33 15.30
C TYR A 12 51.39 29.62 16.58
N LEU A 13 51.28 28.67 17.52
CA LEU A 13 50.64 28.91 18.83
C LEU A 13 51.37 29.96 19.69
N ASN A 14 52.69 30.13 19.49
CA ASN A 14 53.47 31.19 20.17
C ASN A 14 53.14 32.62 19.71
N LEU A 15 52.38 32.80 18.62
CA LEU A 15 51.91 34.12 18.17
C LEU A 15 50.62 34.55 18.87
N PHE A 16 49.84 33.62 19.44
CA PHE A 16 48.58 33.90 20.15
C PHE A 16 48.81 34.39 21.60
N SER A 17 50.02 34.28 22.14
CA SER A 17 50.35 34.69 23.51
C SER A 17 50.88 36.13 23.62
N GLN A 18 50.99 36.88 22.52
CA GLN A 18 51.45 38.27 22.54
C GLN A 18 50.30 39.28 22.37
N PRO A 19 50.32 40.41 23.10
CA PRO A 19 49.32 41.45 22.95
C PRO A 19 49.34 42.04 21.54
N LEU A 20 48.16 42.12 20.91
CA LEU A 20 47.93 42.47 19.49
C LEU A 20 48.70 43.71 19.02
N ASN A 21 49.02 44.65 19.92
CA ASN A 21 49.65 45.94 19.61
C ASN A 21 51.16 45.87 19.29
N LYS A 22 51.79 44.69 19.42
CA LYS A 22 53.22 44.47 19.10
C LYS A 22 53.47 43.76 17.77
N ILE A 23 52.42 43.42 17.01
CA ILE A 23 52.52 42.68 15.74
C ILE A 23 52.52 43.68 14.57
N ASN A 24 53.62 43.73 13.80
CA ASN A 24 53.76 44.65 12.66
C ASN A 24 52.63 44.45 11.63
N THR A 25 52.23 45.52 10.94
CA THR A 25 51.00 45.66 10.14
C THR A 25 50.83 44.55 9.09
N MET A 26 51.94 44.07 8.52
CA MET A 26 51.95 42.97 7.54
C MET A 26 51.57 41.61 8.15
N LYS A 27 51.99 41.34 9.40
CA LYS A 27 51.67 40.11 10.14
C LYS A 27 50.24 40.11 10.67
N ARG A 28 49.67 41.28 11.01
CA ARG A 28 48.23 41.42 11.33
C ARG A 28 47.34 41.12 10.12
N LYS A 29 47.71 41.61 8.93
CA LYS A 29 46.99 41.32 7.68
C LYS A 29 47.07 39.82 7.33
N LEU A 30 48.23 39.19 7.52
CA LEU A 30 48.40 37.75 7.30
C LEU A 30 47.60 36.89 8.30
N LEU A 31 47.53 37.30 9.57
CA LEU A 31 46.73 36.62 10.60
C LEU A 31 45.23 36.76 10.32
N LEU A 32 44.76 37.96 9.92
CA LEU A 32 43.38 38.18 9.48
C LEU A 32 43.05 37.38 8.22
N PHE A 33 43.99 37.25 7.27
CA PHE A 33 43.81 36.44 6.06
C PHE A 33 43.79 34.93 6.38
N LEU A 34 44.59 34.45 7.34
CA LEU A 34 44.56 33.06 7.79
C LEU A 34 43.32 32.73 8.64
N VAL A 35 42.81 33.68 9.42
CA VAL A 35 41.52 33.54 10.12
C VAL A 35 40.37 33.57 9.11
N ALA A 36 40.44 34.41 8.07
CA ALA A 36 39.47 34.41 6.98
C ALA A 36 39.53 33.09 6.17
N ILE A 37 40.72 32.52 5.92
CA ILE A 37 40.86 31.20 5.29
C ILE A 37 40.42 30.08 6.22
N GLY A 38 40.65 30.19 7.53
CA GLY A 38 40.15 29.25 8.54
C GLY A 38 38.63 29.33 8.76
N LEU A 39 38.01 30.48 8.46
CA LEU A 39 36.57 30.69 8.39
C LEU A 39 35.98 30.25 7.03
N LEU A 40 36.79 30.27 5.96
CA LEU A 40 36.45 29.74 4.63
C LEU A 40 36.69 28.23 4.50
N SER A 41 37.44 27.63 5.43
CA SER A 41 37.44 26.18 5.65
C SER A 41 36.26 25.79 6.53
N THR A 42 35.06 26.27 6.20
CA THR A 42 33.88 25.44 6.45
C THR A 42 34.09 24.19 5.63
N THR A 43 34.24 23.05 6.30
CA THR A 43 33.94 21.77 5.68
C THR A 43 32.71 21.95 4.80
N CYS A 44 32.82 21.64 3.52
CA CYS A 44 31.66 21.47 2.66
C CYS A 44 30.84 20.33 3.29
N ILE A 45 29.96 20.67 4.24
CA ILE A 45 28.96 19.77 4.74
C ILE A 45 28.08 19.50 3.53
N GLY A 46 28.02 18.25 3.08
CA GLY A 46 27.14 17.84 1.99
C GLY A 46 25.73 18.31 2.33
N LYS A 47 25.13 19.11 1.44
CA LYS A 47 23.79 19.63 1.64
C LYS A 47 22.83 18.45 1.69
N SER A 48 21.97 18.38 2.70
CA SER A 48 20.93 17.34 2.76
C SER A 48 19.88 17.63 1.70
N LEU A 49 19.43 16.59 0.98
CA LEU A 49 18.42 16.69 -0.06
C LEU A 49 17.06 17.01 0.58
N PRO A 50 16.39 18.12 0.21
CA PRO A 50 15.00 18.35 0.60
C PRO A 50 14.06 17.36 -0.11
N VAL A 51 13.24 16.68 0.67
CA VAL A 51 12.16 15.81 0.21
C VAL A 51 10.85 16.40 0.74
N GLN A 52 10.05 16.96 -0.16
CA GLN A 52 8.73 17.49 0.16
C GLN A 52 7.72 16.36 0.23
N LEU A 53 6.90 16.35 1.27
CA LEU A 53 5.81 15.41 1.48
C LEU A 53 4.49 16.10 1.10
N VAL A 54 3.79 15.54 0.14
CA VAL A 54 2.47 15.97 -0.30
C VAL A 54 1.47 14.93 0.20
N ASN A 55 0.48 15.37 0.96
CA ASN A 55 -0.58 14.50 1.46
C ASN A 55 -1.79 14.57 0.51
N ASN A 56 -1.88 13.59 -0.36
CA ASN A 56 -3.05 13.30 -1.20
C ASN A 56 -3.71 12.00 -0.69
N SER A 57 -3.78 11.80 0.64
CA SER A 57 -4.41 10.62 1.23
C SER A 57 -5.63 11.00 2.04
N ASN A 58 -6.53 10.02 2.21
CA ASN A 58 -7.78 10.16 2.97
C ASN A 58 -7.54 10.41 4.47
N PHE A 59 -6.29 10.43 4.89
CA PHE A 59 -5.85 10.64 6.25
C PHE A 59 -5.39 12.08 6.42
N SER A 60 -5.91 12.74 7.46
CA SER A 60 -5.42 14.07 7.83
C SER A 60 -3.93 13.99 8.22
N ASP A 61 -3.22 15.12 8.14
CA ASP A 61 -1.78 15.15 8.41
C ASP A 61 -1.41 14.61 9.82
N ASP A 62 -2.31 14.71 10.79
CA ASP A 62 -2.11 14.21 12.15
C ASP A 62 -2.40 12.70 12.32
N GLN A 63 -2.87 12.04 11.25
CA GLN A 63 -3.09 10.60 11.13
C GLN A 63 -2.03 9.89 10.27
N VAL A 64 -1.14 10.63 9.61
CA VAL A 64 -0.04 10.07 8.82
C VAL A 64 1.25 10.14 9.63
N TYR A 65 1.91 9.00 9.83
CA TYR A 65 3.12 8.87 10.63
C TYR A 65 4.32 8.50 9.75
N ILE A 66 5.43 9.24 9.89
CA ILE A 66 6.64 9.11 9.09
C ILE A 66 7.84 8.78 9.97
N ALA A 67 8.65 7.82 9.54
CA ALA A 67 9.98 7.59 10.08
C ALA A 67 10.99 7.41 8.95
N VAL A 68 12.20 7.94 9.12
CA VAL A 68 13.30 7.78 8.15
C VAL A 68 14.45 7.04 8.81
N ILE A 69 14.86 5.96 8.16
CA ILE A 69 15.98 5.13 8.60
C ILE A 69 16.91 4.79 7.44
N GLY A 70 18.14 4.37 7.76
CA GLY A 70 19.09 3.87 6.78
C GLY A 70 20.46 3.61 7.38
N GLN A 71 21.50 3.73 6.57
CA GLN A 71 22.88 3.67 7.00
C GLN A 71 23.64 4.90 6.53
N HIS A 72 24.61 5.33 7.32
CA HIS A 72 25.55 6.38 6.95
C HIS A 72 26.92 6.12 7.58
N SER A 73 28.00 6.35 6.83
CA SER A 73 29.36 6.00 7.26
C SER A 73 29.81 6.63 8.58
N SER A 74 29.25 7.79 8.95
CA SER A 74 29.57 8.50 10.20
C SER A 74 28.86 7.96 11.45
N VAL A 75 27.73 7.28 11.31
CA VAL A 75 26.88 6.85 12.43
C VAL A 75 26.50 5.36 12.40
N GLY A 76 26.75 4.65 11.29
CA GLY A 76 26.31 3.27 11.09
C GLY A 76 24.83 3.20 10.72
N ASN A 77 24.11 2.23 11.30
CA ASN A 77 22.65 2.16 11.20
C ASN A 77 22.04 3.38 11.89
N MET A 78 21.18 4.11 11.19
CA MET A 78 20.69 5.41 11.62
C MET A 78 19.19 5.58 11.47
N TRP A 79 18.64 6.46 12.29
CA TRP A 79 17.34 7.08 12.10
C TRP A 79 17.50 8.61 12.10
N ILE A 80 16.57 9.33 11.49
CA ILE A 80 16.61 10.79 11.42
C ILE A 80 15.57 11.40 12.36
N ASN A 81 15.99 12.37 13.18
CA ASN A 81 15.07 13.18 13.96
C ASN A 81 14.40 14.23 13.06
N LEU A 82 13.13 14.01 12.74
CA LEU A 82 12.36 14.85 11.81
C LEU A 82 11.81 16.13 12.45
N ALA A 83 11.83 16.26 13.78
CA ALA A 83 11.39 17.50 14.44
C ALA A 83 12.37 18.67 14.21
N THR A 84 13.65 18.35 13.97
CA THR A 84 14.73 19.35 13.93
C THR A 84 15.63 19.26 12.71
N ASN A 85 15.43 18.30 11.78
CA ASN A 85 16.29 18.19 10.61
C ASN A 85 16.12 19.36 9.64
N THR A 86 17.22 19.74 8.99
CA THR A 86 17.29 20.87 8.06
C THR A 86 18.22 20.53 6.89
N GLU A 87 18.25 21.39 5.87
CA GLU A 87 19.18 21.23 4.74
C GLU A 87 20.66 21.24 5.15
N TRP A 88 20.98 21.83 6.32
CA TRP A 88 22.34 21.99 6.84
C TRP A 88 22.70 20.96 7.91
N ASP A 89 21.71 20.33 8.51
CA ASP A 89 21.89 19.33 9.57
C ASP A 89 20.84 18.23 9.42
N GLY A 90 21.29 17.09 8.91
CA GLY A 90 20.47 15.92 8.68
C GLY A 90 20.03 15.22 9.96
N GLN A 91 20.47 15.64 11.16
CA GLN A 91 20.04 15.12 12.46
C GLN A 91 20.04 13.58 12.53
N MET A 92 21.12 12.99 12.03
CA MET A 92 21.32 11.54 12.03
C MET A 92 21.64 11.05 13.44
N ASN A 93 20.90 10.04 13.89
CA ASN A 93 21.09 9.39 15.19
C ASN A 93 21.36 7.90 14.96
N GLY A 94 22.31 7.33 15.71
CA GLY A 94 22.54 5.89 15.67
C GLY A 94 21.33 5.11 16.21
N MET A 95 21.03 3.96 15.61
CA MET A 95 20.03 3.04 16.15
C MET A 95 20.57 2.33 17.40
N SER A 96 19.81 2.37 18.49
CA SER A 96 20.06 1.57 19.68
C SER A 96 18.75 1.15 20.34
N ASP A 97 18.81 0.12 21.17
CA ASP A 97 17.67 -0.36 21.95
C ASP A 97 17.14 0.67 22.95
N SER A 98 17.93 1.68 23.33
CA SER A 98 17.48 2.80 24.17
C SER A 98 16.36 3.63 23.56
N GLN A 99 16.15 3.57 22.24
CA GLN A 99 15.01 4.21 21.58
C GLN A 99 13.70 3.41 21.72
N ASN A 100 13.75 2.14 22.15
CA ASN A 100 12.61 1.24 22.25
C ASN A 100 11.69 1.59 23.44
N THR A 101 11.09 2.77 23.40
CA THR A 101 10.29 3.37 24.48
C THR A 101 8.80 3.34 24.21
N LEU A 102 8.38 2.99 22.99
CA LEU A 102 6.98 2.76 22.63
C LEU A 102 6.60 1.32 22.96
N HIS A 103 5.43 1.13 23.56
CA HIS A 103 4.87 -0.19 23.87
C HIS A 103 3.43 -0.27 23.38
N LYS A 104 3.07 -1.37 22.73
CA LYS A 104 1.68 -1.70 22.35
C LYS A 104 0.95 -2.35 23.52
N THR A 105 1.64 -3.20 24.27
CA THR A 105 1.14 -3.86 25.48
C THR A 105 2.22 -3.88 26.55
N ASN A 106 1.82 -3.97 27.82
CA ASN A 106 2.78 -3.97 28.91
C ASN A 106 3.68 -5.23 28.86
N GLY A 107 5.00 -5.05 28.84
CA GLY A 107 5.96 -6.14 28.80
C GLY A 107 6.23 -6.72 27.41
N ASP A 108 5.75 -6.07 26.33
CA ASP A 108 6.17 -6.42 24.98
C ASP A 108 7.66 -6.10 24.73
N TRP A 109 8.10 -6.34 23.50
CA TRP A 109 9.51 -6.20 23.11
C TRP A 109 10.05 -4.76 23.19
N GLY A 110 9.16 -3.77 23.30
CA GLY A 110 9.49 -2.35 23.15
C GLY A 110 9.83 -2.00 21.71
N TYR A 111 9.45 -0.80 21.29
CA TYR A 111 9.58 -0.35 19.90
C TYR A 111 10.12 1.07 19.84
N ALA A 112 10.90 1.33 18.80
CA ALA A 112 11.59 2.58 18.58
C ALA A 112 10.57 3.71 18.42
N ASN A 113 10.60 4.68 19.35
CA ASN A 113 9.73 5.85 19.28
C ASN A 113 10.35 6.93 18.37
N ILE A 114 10.26 6.68 17.06
CA ILE A 114 10.94 7.48 16.02
C ILE A 114 9.99 8.03 14.94
N PHE A 115 8.70 7.73 15.04
CA PHE A 115 7.69 8.19 14.10
C PHE A 115 7.20 9.59 14.47
N TYR A 116 7.05 10.44 13.46
CA TYR A 116 6.52 11.80 13.58
C TYR A 116 5.23 11.90 12.78
N LYS A 117 4.22 12.60 13.30
CA LYS A 117 3.03 12.92 12.53
C LYS A 117 3.40 13.89 11.40
N LEU A 118 2.76 13.79 10.25
CA LEU A 118 2.98 14.72 9.14
C LEU A 118 2.68 16.17 9.55
N SER A 119 1.66 16.37 10.40
CA SER A 119 1.29 17.67 10.97
C SER A 119 2.43 18.36 11.74
N ASP A 120 3.34 17.56 12.29
CA ASP A 120 4.42 18.03 13.16
C ASP A 120 5.73 18.25 12.38
N ILE A 121 5.80 17.77 11.13
CA ILE A 121 6.96 17.97 10.26
C ILE A 121 6.90 19.37 9.67
N LYS A 122 7.92 20.18 10.00
CA LYS A 122 8.03 21.56 9.56
C LYS A 122 7.94 21.67 8.04
N ASN A 123 6.97 22.45 7.56
CA ASN A 123 6.67 22.66 6.13
C ASN A 123 6.45 21.37 5.33
N LYS A 124 6.15 20.24 6.00
CA LYS A 124 6.08 18.91 5.38
C LYS A 124 7.32 18.57 4.55
N THR A 125 8.50 19.02 4.97
CA THR A 125 9.77 18.73 4.28
C THR A 125 10.72 18.02 5.21
N ILE A 126 11.21 16.87 4.76
CA ILE A 126 12.29 16.13 5.43
C ILE A 126 13.59 16.32 4.63
N TYR A 127 14.73 16.13 5.28
CA TYR A 127 16.05 16.30 4.68
C TYR A 127 16.85 15.01 4.81
N ILE A 128 17.24 14.46 3.65
CA ILE A 128 18.03 13.23 3.56
C ILE A 128 19.51 13.60 3.38
N PRO A 129 20.41 13.22 4.31
CA PRO A 129 21.81 13.59 4.21
C PRO A 129 22.51 12.88 3.05
N GLU A 130 23.39 13.59 2.34
CA GLU A 130 24.29 13.00 1.36
C GLU A 130 25.19 11.96 2.03
N GLY A 131 25.35 10.79 1.40
CA GLY A 131 26.06 9.64 1.95
C GLY A 131 25.15 8.60 2.62
N ALA A 132 23.84 8.84 2.67
CA ALA A 132 22.86 7.91 3.24
C ALA A 132 22.53 6.77 2.26
N PHE A 133 22.50 5.53 2.73
CA PHE A 133 22.25 4.35 1.88
C PHE A 133 21.45 3.28 2.59
N SER A 134 20.91 2.32 1.81
CA SER A 134 20.05 1.25 2.32
C SER A 134 18.91 1.82 3.18
N GLY A 135 18.33 2.94 2.72
CA GLY A 135 17.37 3.72 3.49
C GLY A 135 15.93 3.37 3.17
N ARG A 136 15.07 3.54 4.18
CA ARG A 136 13.62 3.45 4.05
C ARG A 136 12.97 4.64 4.71
N ILE A 137 11.99 5.22 4.03
CA ILE A 137 11.04 6.17 4.58
C ILE A 137 9.74 5.39 4.77
N PHE A 138 9.37 5.16 6.02
CA PHE A 138 8.11 4.51 6.37
C PHE A 138 6.99 5.54 6.45
N PHE A 139 5.85 5.16 5.91
CA PHE A 139 4.58 5.88 6.04
C PHE A 139 3.58 4.91 6.66
N SER A 140 2.86 5.34 7.68
CA SER A 140 1.81 4.53 8.33
C SER A 140 0.61 5.39 8.69
N PHE A 141 -0.56 4.78 8.70
CA PHE A 141 -1.84 5.49 8.77
C PHE A 141 -2.62 5.10 10.03
N GLY A 142 -3.16 6.11 10.72
CA GLY A 142 -3.91 5.98 11.98
C GLY A 142 -3.08 5.62 13.21
N SER A 143 -1.92 4.97 13.02
CA SER A 143 -0.97 4.59 14.07
C SER A 143 0.47 4.64 13.54
N PRO A 144 1.47 4.96 14.37
CA PRO A 144 2.86 4.67 14.03
C PRO A 144 3.09 3.15 13.94
N LEU A 145 4.17 2.74 13.26
CA LEU A 145 4.64 1.36 13.31
C LEU A 145 5.46 1.09 14.57
N TYR A 146 5.38 -0.16 15.01
CA TYR A 146 6.12 -0.78 16.09
C TYR A 146 7.36 -1.48 15.51
N ILE A 147 8.39 -0.69 15.24
CA ILE A 147 9.71 -1.15 14.74
C ILE A 147 10.65 -1.35 15.93
N HIS A 148 11.32 -2.51 16.04
CA HIS A 148 12.25 -2.75 17.14
C HIS A 148 13.70 -2.49 16.73
N PHE A 149 14.45 -1.71 17.51
CA PHE A 149 15.90 -1.54 17.32
C PHE A 149 16.70 -2.54 18.15
N HIS A 150 17.66 -3.22 17.53
CA HIS A 150 18.52 -4.16 18.22
C HIS A 150 19.70 -3.45 18.90
N ALA A 151 20.15 -3.98 20.05
CA ALA A 151 21.30 -3.45 20.80
C ALA A 151 22.60 -3.39 19.98
N GLY A 152 22.77 -4.32 19.02
CA GLY A 152 23.92 -4.36 18.10
C GLY A 152 23.79 -3.43 16.87
N GLY A 153 22.73 -2.63 16.81
CA GLY A 153 22.33 -1.86 15.64
C GLY A 153 21.45 -2.66 14.66
N GLY A 154 20.76 -1.93 13.80
CA GLY A 154 19.75 -2.50 12.89
C GLY A 154 18.37 -2.58 13.55
N TYR A 155 17.41 -3.11 12.80
CA TYR A 155 16.01 -3.13 13.23
C TYR A 155 15.26 -4.36 12.71
N ALA A 156 14.18 -4.71 13.39
CA ALA A 156 13.14 -5.60 12.88
C ALA A 156 11.95 -4.76 12.42
N GLY A 157 11.65 -4.82 11.12
CA GLY A 157 10.49 -4.19 10.50
C GLY A 157 9.23 -5.05 10.63
N VAL A 158 8.23 -4.77 9.80
CA VAL A 158 6.96 -5.51 9.79
C VAL A 158 7.16 -6.90 9.17
N ASP A 159 6.68 -7.95 9.86
CA ASP A 159 6.55 -9.30 9.29
C ASP A 159 5.07 -9.67 9.14
N MET A 160 4.53 -9.47 7.93
CA MET A 160 3.11 -9.75 7.63
C MET A 160 2.75 -11.24 7.79
N ARG A 161 3.74 -12.15 7.84
CA ARG A 161 3.52 -13.59 8.02
C ARG A 161 3.46 -14.00 9.49
N ASN A 162 3.90 -13.15 10.39
CA ASN A 162 3.80 -13.41 11.82
C ASN A 162 2.41 -12.97 12.31
N PRO A 163 1.50 -13.90 12.67
CA PRO A 163 0.15 -13.54 13.11
C PRO A 163 0.11 -12.72 14.41
N ASN A 164 1.24 -12.67 15.13
CA ASN A 164 1.45 -11.92 16.37
C ASN A 164 2.36 -10.69 16.14
N ASP A 165 2.63 -10.29 14.90
CA ASP A 165 3.38 -9.06 14.63
C ASP A 165 2.63 -7.85 15.24
N PRO A 166 3.32 -6.97 15.98
CA PRO A 166 2.69 -5.80 16.61
C PRO A 166 2.11 -4.80 15.60
N ASN A 167 2.53 -4.87 14.34
CA ASN A 167 2.03 -4.02 13.26
C ASN A 167 0.81 -4.60 12.55
N LYS A 168 0.36 -5.81 12.94
CA LYS A 168 -0.88 -6.39 12.40
C LYS A 168 -2.04 -5.41 12.57
N GLY A 169 -2.78 -5.20 11.49
CA GLY A 169 -3.90 -4.26 11.43
C GLY A 169 -3.54 -2.84 10.97
N ILE A 170 -2.26 -2.48 10.92
CA ILE A 170 -1.80 -1.13 10.54
C ILE A 170 -1.45 -1.10 9.06
N ARG A 171 -2.01 -0.14 8.31
CA ARG A 171 -1.62 0.12 6.92
C ARG A 171 -0.32 0.89 6.87
N TRP A 172 0.57 0.50 5.97
CA TRP A 172 1.83 1.19 5.77
C TRP A 172 2.38 1.05 4.35
N GLU A 173 3.25 1.98 4.00
CA GLU A 173 4.00 1.99 2.75
C GLU A 173 5.45 2.40 3.00
N ILE A 174 6.31 2.09 2.04
CA ILE A 174 7.71 2.50 2.06
C ILE A 174 8.11 3.20 0.77
N ILE A 175 8.99 4.19 0.93
CA ILE A 175 9.88 4.65 -0.13
C ILE A 175 11.30 4.19 0.21
N GLU A 176 11.93 3.47 -0.70
CA GLU A 176 13.33 3.06 -0.56
C GLU A 176 14.23 4.11 -1.19
N TYR A 177 15.39 4.34 -0.57
CA TYR A 177 16.32 5.35 -1.07
C TYR A 177 17.79 5.02 -0.81
N THR A 178 18.63 5.63 -1.64
CA THR A 178 20.07 5.79 -1.42
C THR A 178 20.48 7.13 -2.03
N TYR A 179 21.19 7.96 -1.26
CA TYR A 179 21.68 9.26 -1.70
C TYR A 179 23.17 9.36 -1.43
N PHE A 180 23.98 9.19 -2.48
CA PHE A 180 25.42 9.41 -2.46
C PHE A 180 25.79 10.73 -3.16
N GLU A 181 27.06 11.09 -3.07
CA GLU A 181 27.63 12.17 -3.85
C GLU A 181 27.54 11.90 -5.37
N PRO A 182 27.58 12.94 -6.23
CA PRO A 182 27.44 12.77 -7.68
C PRO A 182 28.44 11.78 -8.32
N SER A 183 29.66 11.66 -7.78
CA SER A 183 30.65 10.68 -8.27
C SER A 183 30.27 9.21 -8.03
N ARG A 184 29.23 8.95 -7.23
CA ARG A 184 28.68 7.63 -6.92
C ARG A 184 27.20 7.54 -7.29
N SER A 185 26.81 8.24 -8.35
CA SER A 185 25.47 8.20 -8.95
C SER A 185 24.36 8.93 -8.17
N GLY A 186 24.67 9.81 -7.23
CA GLY A 186 23.65 10.68 -6.65
C GLY A 186 22.53 9.93 -5.92
N LEU A 187 21.28 10.27 -6.25
CA LEU A 187 20.06 9.72 -5.64
C LEU A 187 19.49 8.56 -6.44
N PHE A 188 19.08 7.52 -5.73
CA PHE A 188 18.11 6.50 -6.14
C PHE A 188 16.92 6.55 -5.18
N MET A 189 15.71 6.51 -5.72
CA MET A 189 14.47 6.47 -4.92
C MET A 189 13.37 5.71 -5.68
N ASN A 190 12.59 4.91 -4.96
CA ASN A 190 11.52 4.11 -5.57
C ASN A 190 10.33 3.86 -4.63
N THR A 191 9.14 3.70 -5.21
CA THR A 191 8.01 2.99 -4.58
C THR A 191 8.26 1.47 -4.68
N SER A 192 7.53 0.65 -3.90
CA SER A 192 7.67 -0.81 -3.95
C SER A 192 6.34 -1.56 -3.74
N ARG A 193 6.11 -2.57 -4.58
CA ARG A 193 5.01 -3.56 -4.49
C ARG A 193 5.59 -4.98 -4.44
N VAL A 194 6.87 -5.13 -4.06
CA VAL A 194 7.55 -6.43 -3.98
C VAL A 194 6.91 -7.31 -2.90
N ASP A 195 6.44 -6.70 -1.80
CA ASP A 195 5.77 -7.42 -0.71
C ASP A 195 4.25 -7.30 -0.78
N ALA A 196 3.73 -6.08 -0.96
CA ALA A 196 2.30 -5.82 -1.12
C ALA A 196 2.06 -4.41 -1.71
N PHE A 197 0.88 -4.21 -2.30
CA PHE A 197 0.25 -2.90 -2.43
C PHE A 197 -0.65 -2.67 -1.22
N GLN A 198 -0.40 -1.61 -0.45
CA GLN A 198 -1.26 -1.24 0.67
C GLN A 198 -1.95 0.11 0.48
N TYR A 199 -1.26 1.09 -0.10
CA TYR A 199 -1.78 2.42 -0.38
C TYR A 199 -1.02 3.07 -1.54
N PRO A 200 -1.67 3.83 -2.46
CA PRO A 200 -0.95 4.44 -3.58
C PRO A 200 0.12 5.43 -3.12
N MET A 201 1.27 5.43 -3.81
CA MET A 201 2.40 6.30 -3.52
C MET A 201 2.99 6.87 -4.81
N GLY A 202 3.51 8.10 -4.73
CA GLY A 202 4.21 8.79 -5.83
C GLY A 202 5.58 9.28 -5.41
N VAL A 203 6.56 9.19 -6.32
CA VAL A 203 7.88 9.83 -6.19
C VAL A 203 8.21 10.64 -7.44
N GLU A 204 8.59 11.91 -7.21
CA GLU A 204 9.16 12.80 -8.21
C GLU A 204 10.56 13.26 -7.81
N ILE A 205 11.48 13.36 -8.77
CA ILE A 205 12.82 13.94 -8.55
C ILE A 205 13.03 15.09 -9.51
N PHE A 206 13.54 16.20 -8.98
CA PHE A 206 13.94 17.38 -9.72
C PHE A 206 15.47 17.51 -9.62
N GLY A 207 16.14 17.55 -10.77
CA GLY A 207 17.59 17.71 -10.87
C GLY A 207 17.97 18.96 -11.65
N ASP A 208 19.23 19.38 -11.51
CA ASP A 208 19.75 20.61 -12.15
C ASP A 208 19.91 20.49 -13.69
N GLY A 209 19.68 19.29 -14.24
CA GLY A 209 19.80 18.97 -15.65
C GLY A 209 21.24 18.73 -16.14
N ASN A 210 22.22 18.75 -15.24
CA ASN A 210 23.60 18.37 -15.54
C ASN A 210 23.76 16.87 -15.28
N GLY A 211 24.30 16.12 -16.25
CA GLY A 211 24.51 14.67 -16.10
C GLY A 211 24.30 13.92 -17.41
N ALA A 212 25.07 12.85 -17.62
CA ALA A 212 25.00 12.05 -18.84
C ALA A 212 23.70 11.23 -18.94
N ASN A 213 23.07 10.93 -17.80
CA ASN A 213 21.81 10.23 -17.72
C ASN A 213 20.86 11.00 -16.78
N PHE A 214 19.63 11.17 -17.25
CA PHE A 214 18.41 11.57 -16.52
C PHE A 214 18.08 13.07 -16.44
N SER A 215 16.80 13.32 -16.72
CA SER A 215 16.14 14.60 -16.95
C SER A 215 16.13 15.53 -15.73
N GLN A 216 15.91 16.82 -15.98
CA GLN A 216 15.60 17.83 -14.94
C GLN A 216 14.41 17.42 -14.04
N TYR A 217 13.56 16.51 -14.52
CA TYR A 217 12.37 16.05 -13.82
C TYR A 217 12.05 14.59 -14.18
N GLN A 218 11.71 13.78 -13.17
CA GLN A 218 11.28 12.40 -13.30
C GLN A 218 10.12 12.10 -12.36
N LYS A 219 9.24 11.17 -12.75
CA LYS A 219 8.01 10.80 -12.03
C LYS A 219 7.73 9.29 -12.15
N VAL A 220 7.40 8.65 -11.04
CA VAL A 220 6.91 7.24 -10.94
C VAL A 220 5.93 7.11 -9.79
N GLY A 221 5.14 6.03 -9.78
CA GLY A 221 4.14 5.77 -8.75
C GLY A 221 2.73 5.66 -9.33
N GLU A 222 1.78 5.44 -8.45
CA GLU A 222 0.40 5.15 -8.83
C GLU A 222 -0.37 6.40 -9.31
N LEU A 223 -1.12 6.22 -10.39
CA LEU A 223 -2.00 7.20 -11.04
C LEU A 223 -3.47 7.01 -10.66
N LEU A 224 -3.80 5.91 -9.97
CA LEU A 224 -5.12 5.67 -9.44
C LEU A 224 -5.07 5.72 -7.93
N SER A 225 -6.22 6.05 -7.36
CA SER A 225 -6.43 5.96 -5.93
C SER A 225 -6.53 4.55 -5.40
N TYR A 226 -6.54 4.44 -4.07
CA TYR A 226 -6.73 3.17 -3.39
C TYR A 226 -8.02 2.47 -3.86
N ALA A 227 -9.16 3.16 -3.80
CA ALA A 227 -10.45 2.59 -4.16
C ALA A 227 -10.49 2.13 -5.63
N GLN A 228 -9.94 2.93 -6.55
CA GLN A 228 -9.87 2.59 -7.96
C GLN A 228 -8.93 1.41 -8.24
N VAL A 229 -7.79 1.31 -7.55
CA VAL A 229 -6.89 0.14 -7.66
C VAL A 229 -7.58 -1.13 -7.17
N ILE A 230 -8.25 -1.09 -6.01
CA ILE A 230 -8.99 -2.25 -5.48
C ILE A 230 -10.15 -2.64 -6.39
N ALA A 231 -10.94 -1.68 -6.89
CA ALA A 231 -12.03 -1.95 -7.82
C ALA A 231 -11.52 -2.59 -9.12
N LYS A 232 -10.41 -2.08 -9.68
CA LYS A 232 -9.77 -2.63 -10.87
C LYS A 232 -9.21 -4.03 -10.62
N TRP A 233 -8.61 -4.28 -9.45
CA TRP A 233 -8.15 -5.61 -9.03
C TRP A 233 -9.32 -6.60 -8.99
N ASN A 234 -10.40 -6.27 -8.30
CA ASN A 234 -11.58 -7.12 -8.21
C ASN A 234 -12.17 -7.42 -9.59
N LYS A 235 -12.29 -6.40 -10.45
CA LYS A 235 -12.80 -6.54 -11.82
C LYS A 235 -11.95 -7.48 -12.68
N GLN A 236 -10.62 -7.41 -12.59
CA GLN A 236 -9.72 -8.14 -13.48
C GLN A 236 -9.26 -9.49 -12.93
N LEU A 237 -9.10 -9.60 -11.60
CA LEU A 237 -8.47 -10.75 -10.93
C LEU A 237 -9.31 -11.31 -9.77
N GLY A 238 -10.39 -10.66 -9.35
CA GLY A 238 -11.26 -11.11 -8.25
C GLY A 238 -12.03 -12.42 -8.51
N ASN A 239 -12.25 -12.76 -9.78
CA ASN A 239 -12.84 -14.04 -10.22
C ASN A 239 -11.78 -15.04 -10.72
N SER A 240 -10.56 -14.95 -10.20
CA SER A 240 -9.45 -15.85 -10.53
C SER A 240 -8.74 -16.34 -9.27
N ASP A 241 -7.81 -17.29 -9.41
CA ASP A 241 -6.96 -17.74 -8.29
C ASP A 241 -6.18 -16.63 -7.59
N TYR A 242 -5.99 -15.47 -8.25
CA TYR A 242 -5.32 -14.31 -7.64
C TYR A 242 -6.21 -13.60 -6.62
N ASN A 243 -7.51 -13.90 -6.53
CA ASN A 243 -8.40 -13.24 -5.57
C ASN A 243 -7.93 -13.38 -4.12
N VAL A 244 -7.27 -14.49 -3.78
CA VAL A 244 -6.69 -14.73 -2.46
C VAL A 244 -5.52 -13.80 -2.14
N CYS A 245 -4.96 -13.06 -3.10
CA CYS A 245 -3.96 -12.03 -2.82
C CYS A 245 -4.58 -10.76 -2.20
N LEU A 246 -5.90 -10.55 -2.35
CA LEU A 246 -6.59 -9.47 -1.63
C LEU A 246 -6.83 -9.91 -0.18
N GLN A 247 -6.08 -9.32 0.75
CA GLN A 247 -6.05 -9.66 2.16
C GLN A 247 -6.73 -8.57 3.00
N ASN A 248 -7.82 -8.92 3.69
CA ASN A 248 -8.54 -8.01 4.59
C ASN A 248 -7.94 -8.04 6.00
N VAL A 249 -6.67 -7.64 6.11
CA VAL A 249 -5.88 -7.73 7.35
C VAL A 249 -5.73 -6.39 8.08
N ILE A 250 -6.15 -5.28 7.46
CA ILE A 250 -6.06 -3.94 8.03
C ILE A 250 -7.32 -3.64 8.84
N THR A 251 -7.14 -3.18 10.08
CA THR A 251 -8.22 -2.92 11.03
C THR A 251 -8.14 -1.54 11.65
N THR A 252 -6.99 -0.85 11.54
CA THR A 252 -6.76 0.45 12.19
C THR A 252 -7.45 1.60 11.45
N ASP A 253 -7.66 1.48 10.14
CA ASP A 253 -8.23 2.56 9.31
C ASP A 253 -9.62 2.29 8.72
N ASN A 254 -10.09 1.03 8.76
CA ASN A 254 -11.35 0.59 8.16
C ASN A 254 -11.51 0.91 6.65
N LEU A 255 -10.41 1.16 5.93
CA LEU A 255 -10.47 1.54 4.52
C LEU A 255 -10.67 0.33 3.58
N GLY A 256 -10.17 -0.84 3.99
CA GLY A 256 -10.26 -2.08 3.22
C GLY A 256 -8.97 -2.90 3.23
N GLY A 257 -8.88 -3.91 2.37
CA GLY A 257 -7.73 -4.82 2.31
C GLY A 257 -6.45 -4.24 1.70
N ILE A 258 -5.47 -5.12 1.54
CA ILE A 258 -4.22 -4.90 0.80
C ILE A 258 -4.09 -5.99 -0.26
N ILE A 259 -3.30 -5.75 -1.31
CA ILE A 259 -3.01 -6.77 -2.31
C ILE A 259 -1.60 -7.29 -2.03
N GLU A 260 -1.50 -8.46 -1.41
CA GLU A 260 -0.21 -9.09 -1.11
C GLU A 260 0.38 -9.77 -2.35
N GLN A 261 1.70 -9.76 -2.44
CA GLN A 261 2.40 -10.43 -3.52
C GLN A 261 2.14 -11.97 -3.41
N PRO A 262 1.88 -12.69 -4.52
CA PRO A 262 1.36 -14.06 -4.48
C PRO A 262 2.23 -15.11 -3.74
N SER A 263 3.56 -15.02 -3.78
CA SER A 263 4.50 -15.86 -3.01
C SER A 263 4.46 -15.60 -1.50
N LYS A 264 3.90 -14.48 -1.05
CA LYS A 264 3.67 -14.21 0.39
C LYS A 264 2.40 -14.86 0.90
N VAL A 265 1.49 -15.25 0.02
CA VAL A 265 0.18 -15.83 0.35
C VAL A 265 0.19 -17.34 0.19
N ASP A 266 0.11 -18.08 1.30
CA ASP A 266 0.16 -19.55 1.28
C ASP A 266 -1.04 -20.18 0.53
N ALA A 267 -2.21 -19.55 0.59
CA ALA A 267 -3.38 -20.00 -0.18
C ALA A 267 -3.11 -19.98 -1.69
N PHE A 268 -2.43 -18.95 -2.21
CA PHE A 268 -2.12 -18.85 -3.63
C PHE A 268 -1.23 -20.00 -4.12
N LYS A 269 -0.28 -20.46 -3.29
CA LYS A 269 0.65 -21.55 -3.62
C LYS A 269 -0.02 -22.92 -3.83
N THR A 270 -1.30 -23.03 -3.51
CA THR A 270 -2.12 -24.24 -3.69
C THR A 270 -3.09 -24.15 -4.87
N THR A 271 -3.06 -23.04 -5.63
CA THR A 271 -3.98 -22.77 -6.73
C THR A 271 -3.50 -23.33 -8.07
N ALA A 272 -4.42 -23.49 -9.02
CA ALA A 272 -4.10 -23.94 -10.37
C ALA A 272 -3.15 -22.97 -11.10
N SER A 273 -3.29 -21.66 -10.86
CA SER A 273 -2.42 -20.63 -11.44
C SER A 273 -0.99 -20.74 -10.95
N PHE A 274 -0.77 -21.02 -9.65
CA PHE A 274 0.58 -21.27 -9.14
C PHE A 274 1.20 -22.54 -9.74
N TYR A 275 0.44 -23.63 -9.83
CA TYR A 275 0.91 -24.86 -10.47
C TYR A 275 1.20 -24.70 -11.97
N ALA A 276 0.42 -23.88 -12.68
CA ALA A 276 0.68 -23.54 -14.08
C ALA A 276 1.98 -22.74 -14.23
N PHE A 277 2.25 -21.80 -13.32
CA PHE A 277 3.51 -21.05 -13.31
C PHE A 277 4.71 -21.95 -13.00
N ASP A 278 4.60 -22.85 -12.02
CA ASP A 278 5.64 -23.86 -11.73
C ASP A 278 5.89 -24.80 -12.94
N THR A 279 4.81 -25.20 -13.62
CA THR A 279 4.90 -25.99 -14.85
C THR A 279 5.66 -25.22 -15.94
N TYR A 280 5.38 -23.94 -16.13
CA TYR A 280 6.08 -23.08 -17.09
C TYR A 280 7.58 -22.96 -16.77
N VAL A 281 7.96 -22.79 -15.50
CA VAL A 281 9.36 -22.79 -15.06
C VAL A 281 10.06 -24.10 -15.44
N ASN A 282 9.43 -25.25 -15.15
CA ASN A 282 9.96 -26.56 -15.50
C ASN A 282 10.10 -26.75 -17.02
N GLN A 283 9.11 -26.30 -17.81
CA GLN A 283 9.14 -26.38 -19.27
C GLN A 283 10.31 -25.61 -19.88
N ILE A 284 10.73 -24.48 -19.29
CA ILE A 284 11.90 -23.74 -19.75
C ILE A 284 13.15 -24.61 -19.63
N TRP A 285 13.41 -25.18 -18.45
CA TRP A 285 14.59 -26.03 -18.24
C TRP A 285 14.55 -27.26 -19.15
N ASP A 286 13.40 -27.93 -19.24
CA ASP A 286 13.26 -29.15 -20.03
C ASP A 286 13.44 -28.89 -21.54
N ALA A 287 12.88 -27.79 -22.07
CA ALA A 287 13.00 -27.42 -23.48
C ALA A 287 14.47 -27.16 -23.87
N PHE A 288 15.20 -26.45 -23.02
CA PHE A 288 16.57 -26.05 -23.29
C PHE A 288 17.63 -27.09 -22.87
N GLN A 289 17.24 -28.31 -22.49
CA GLN A 289 18.19 -29.45 -22.44
C GLN A 289 18.73 -29.81 -23.83
N SER A 290 17.92 -29.58 -24.87
CA SER A 290 18.24 -29.96 -26.27
C SER A 290 18.21 -28.78 -27.25
N LYS A 291 17.78 -27.60 -26.79
CA LYS A 291 17.75 -26.36 -27.57
C LYS A 291 18.75 -25.35 -26.99
N THR A 292 19.29 -24.50 -27.86
CA THR A 292 20.03 -23.31 -27.44
C THR A 292 19.05 -22.15 -27.29
N LEU A 293 18.94 -21.59 -26.09
CA LEU A 293 18.30 -20.30 -25.86
C LEU A 293 19.23 -19.20 -26.39
N TYR A 294 18.69 -18.24 -27.14
CA TYR A 294 19.41 -17.04 -27.60
C TYR A 294 18.58 -15.81 -27.26
N ALA A 295 19.05 -15.01 -26.31
CA ALA A 295 18.28 -13.92 -25.71
C ALA A 295 19.04 -12.60 -25.68
N GLY A 296 18.33 -11.48 -25.88
CA GLY A 296 18.86 -10.13 -25.76
C GLY A 296 18.78 -9.63 -24.32
N HIS A 297 19.91 -9.35 -23.68
CA HIS A 297 20.01 -8.83 -22.31
C HIS A 297 20.34 -7.33 -22.29
N GLY A 298 19.76 -6.57 -23.23
CA GLY A 298 19.91 -5.11 -23.31
C GLY A 298 21.37 -4.69 -23.49
N GLU A 299 21.86 -3.84 -22.58
CA GLU A 299 23.25 -3.36 -22.59
C GLU A 299 24.29 -4.48 -22.49
N ARG A 300 23.93 -5.63 -21.91
CA ARG A 300 24.80 -6.81 -21.84
C ARG A 300 24.91 -7.57 -23.16
N GLY A 301 24.21 -7.12 -24.20
CA GLY A 301 24.20 -7.74 -25.53
C GLY A 301 23.44 -9.06 -25.55
N ASN A 302 23.73 -9.88 -26.55
CA ASN A 302 23.01 -11.13 -26.78
C ASN A 302 23.77 -12.31 -26.16
N TRP A 303 23.05 -13.11 -25.39
CA TRP A 303 23.57 -14.28 -24.69
C TRP A 303 22.97 -15.55 -25.27
N SER A 304 23.76 -16.61 -25.37
CA SER A 304 23.26 -17.92 -25.80
C SER A 304 23.70 -19.03 -24.85
N GLY A 305 22.85 -20.05 -24.70
CA GLY A 305 23.11 -21.10 -23.72
C GLY A 305 22.06 -22.19 -23.68
N ASN A 306 22.24 -23.13 -22.77
CA ASN A 306 21.33 -24.28 -22.59
C ASN A 306 21.31 -24.75 -21.13
N ALA A 307 20.33 -25.59 -20.83
CA ALA A 307 20.29 -26.36 -19.60
C ALA A 307 21.15 -27.62 -19.74
N SER A 308 21.71 -28.07 -18.62
CA SER A 308 22.37 -29.36 -18.46
C SER A 308 21.99 -29.90 -17.08
N GLY A 309 21.04 -30.84 -17.07
CA GLY A 309 20.38 -31.24 -15.82
C GLY A 309 19.62 -30.05 -15.24
N ASP A 310 19.91 -29.68 -13.99
CA ASP A 310 19.27 -28.53 -13.33
C ASP A 310 20.06 -27.23 -13.48
N ALA A 311 21.29 -27.28 -13.99
CA ALA A 311 22.08 -26.08 -14.22
C ALA A 311 21.75 -25.46 -15.58
N PHE A 312 21.77 -24.14 -15.66
CA PHE A 312 21.67 -23.39 -16.92
C PHE A 312 22.93 -22.55 -17.12
N THR A 313 23.56 -22.64 -18.28
CA THR A 313 24.76 -21.85 -18.60
C THR A 313 24.51 -21.01 -19.83
N MET A 314 24.78 -19.71 -19.76
CA MET A 314 24.75 -18.80 -20.91
C MET A 314 26.09 -18.08 -21.08
N SER A 315 26.44 -17.77 -22.33
CA SER A 315 27.66 -17.06 -22.69
C SER A 315 27.40 -15.91 -23.65
N ASN A 316 28.17 -14.84 -23.51
CA ASN A 316 28.38 -13.79 -24.49
C ASN A 316 29.88 -13.46 -24.58
N PRO A 317 30.64 -14.06 -25.52
CA PRO A 317 32.07 -13.81 -25.68
C PRO A 317 32.44 -12.36 -25.99
N SER A 318 31.49 -11.55 -26.47
CA SER A 318 31.68 -10.14 -26.81
C SER A 318 31.37 -9.20 -25.64
N TRP A 319 30.92 -9.71 -24.49
CA TRP A 319 30.65 -8.89 -23.32
C TRP A 319 31.95 -8.37 -22.69
N GLY A 320 32.13 -7.04 -22.71
CA GLY A 320 33.32 -6.38 -22.16
C GLY A 320 33.22 -5.99 -20.67
N GLY A 321 32.04 -6.10 -20.07
CA GLY A 321 31.78 -5.61 -18.70
C GLY A 321 31.94 -6.65 -17.59
N GLY A 322 32.58 -7.78 -17.83
CA GLY A 322 32.85 -8.79 -16.80
C GLY A 322 32.90 -10.21 -17.33
N GLU A 323 32.35 -11.15 -16.55
CA GLU A 323 32.27 -12.57 -16.90
C GLU A 323 31.46 -12.78 -18.18
N THR A 324 32.01 -13.53 -19.13
CA THR A 324 31.41 -13.81 -20.44
C THR A 324 30.67 -15.15 -20.49
N THR A 325 30.68 -15.91 -19.41
CA THR A 325 29.93 -17.14 -19.19
C THR A 325 29.43 -17.13 -17.77
N CYS A 326 28.13 -17.31 -17.59
CA CYS A 326 27.44 -17.19 -16.31
C CYS A 326 26.45 -18.34 -16.13
N HIS A 327 26.09 -18.61 -14.88
CA HIS A 327 25.38 -19.81 -14.48
C HIS A 327 24.17 -19.53 -13.60
N ILE A 328 23.18 -20.40 -13.74
CA ILE A 328 22.14 -20.68 -12.75
C ILE A 328 22.41 -22.12 -12.30
N TYR A 329 22.79 -22.32 -11.04
CA TYR A 329 23.38 -23.59 -10.58
C TYR A 329 22.38 -24.70 -10.33
N SER A 330 21.11 -24.36 -10.18
CA SER A 330 20.01 -25.29 -9.95
C SER A 330 18.73 -24.74 -10.56
N ARG A 331 17.78 -25.61 -10.85
CA ARG A 331 16.46 -25.23 -11.36
C ARG A 331 15.74 -24.40 -10.27
N PRO A 332 15.25 -23.18 -10.57
CA PRO A 332 14.49 -22.39 -9.62
C PRO A 332 13.11 -23.01 -9.37
N SER A 333 12.59 -22.87 -8.15
CA SER A 333 11.17 -23.09 -7.89
C SER A 333 10.31 -21.92 -8.43
N ALA A 334 9.00 -22.10 -8.57
CA ALA A 334 8.08 -20.99 -8.82
C ALA A 334 8.26 -19.83 -7.82
N THR A 335 8.43 -20.13 -6.53
CA THR A 335 8.69 -19.13 -5.49
C THR A 335 10.00 -18.39 -5.73
N ASP A 336 11.09 -19.09 -6.08
CA ASP A 336 12.37 -18.45 -6.41
C ASP A 336 12.24 -17.48 -7.59
N CYS A 337 11.44 -17.87 -8.60
CA CYS A 337 11.15 -17.02 -9.75
C CYS A 337 10.35 -15.78 -9.36
N ILE A 338 9.30 -15.89 -8.53
CA ILE A 338 8.51 -14.72 -8.13
C ILE A 338 9.35 -13.80 -7.21
N GLU A 339 10.16 -14.35 -6.31
CA GLU A 339 10.90 -13.59 -5.29
C GLU A 339 12.30 -13.13 -5.73
N GLY A 340 12.84 -13.64 -6.83
CA GLY A 340 14.26 -13.45 -7.16
C GLY A 340 15.20 -14.05 -6.11
N ALA A 341 14.78 -15.16 -5.49
CA ALA A 341 15.46 -15.80 -4.37
C ALA A 341 16.06 -17.15 -4.76
N GLY A 342 16.65 -17.85 -3.78
CA GLY A 342 17.16 -19.22 -3.95
C GLY A 342 18.14 -19.35 -5.13
N ALA A 343 17.72 -20.11 -6.16
CA ALA A 343 18.52 -20.33 -7.37
C ALA A 343 18.87 -19.03 -8.13
N PHE A 344 18.12 -17.94 -7.91
CA PHE A 344 18.37 -16.63 -8.50
C PHE A 344 19.13 -15.64 -7.62
N ALA A 345 19.69 -16.11 -6.49
CA ALA A 345 20.46 -15.28 -5.56
C ALA A 345 21.85 -15.87 -5.22
N ASN A 346 22.48 -16.62 -6.12
CA ASN A 346 23.70 -17.39 -5.86
C ASN A 346 24.84 -17.09 -6.86
N GLY A 347 26.08 -17.36 -6.47
CA GLY A 347 27.25 -17.26 -7.36
C GLY A 347 27.86 -15.87 -7.46
N SER A 348 28.57 -15.64 -8.57
CA SER A 348 29.31 -14.41 -8.84
C SER A 348 28.37 -13.22 -9.14
N ILE A 349 28.96 -12.03 -9.35
CA ILE A 349 28.21 -10.86 -9.83
C ILE A 349 27.67 -11.11 -11.24
N GLY A 350 28.43 -11.80 -12.10
CA GLY A 350 28.00 -12.17 -13.45
C GLY A 350 26.83 -13.15 -13.45
N ASP A 351 26.90 -14.16 -12.55
CA ASP A 351 25.83 -15.12 -12.32
C ASP A 351 24.55 -14.43 -11.85
N LYS A 352 24.64 -13.56 -10.83
CA LYS A 352 23.48 -12.80 -10.33
C LYS A 352 22.87 -11.89 -11.39
N ALA A 353 23.71 -11.26 -12.22
CA ALA A 353 23.23 -10.47 -13.34
C ALA A 353 22.50 -11.35 -14.38
N LEU A 354 22.93 -12.59 -14.63
CA LEU A 354 22.21 -13.55 -15.48
C LEU A 354 20.89 -14.01 -14.82
N GLN A 355 20.93 -14.33 -13.53
CA GLN A 355 19.78 -14.77 -12.74
C GLN A 355 18.66 -13.73 -12.72
N ALA A 356 19.01 -12.44 -12.58
CA ALA A 356 18.05 -11.34 -12.69
C ALA A 356 17.33 -11.33 -14.05
N GLN A 357 18.05 -11.60 -15.15
CA GLN A 357 17.47 -11.67 -16.50
C GLN A 357 16.44 -12.78 -16.63
N PHE A 358 16.77 -13.98 -16.15
CA PHE A 358 15.82 -15.10 -16.15
C PHE A 358 14.62 -14.81 -15.25
N CYS A 359 14.85 -14.29 -14.05
CA CYS A 359 13.78 -13.94 -13.13
C CYS A 359 12.77 -12.98 -13.76
N ALA A 360 13.25 -11.89 -14.39
CA ALA A 360 12.39 -10.95 -15.07
C ALA A 360 11.68 -11.55 -16.29
N ALA A 361 12.41 -12.31 -17.12
CA ALA A 361 11.83 -12.93 -18.31
C ALA A 361 10.76 -13.99 -17.97
N ILE A 362 10.92 -14.72 -16.87
CA ILE A 362 9.92 -15.68 -16.37
C ILE A 362 8.69 -14.95 -15.83
N ASN A 363 8.85 -13.94 -14.96
CA ASN A 363 7.71 -13.18 -14.44
C ASN A 363 6.89 -12.52 -15.55
N ARG A 364 7.55 -12.07 -16.62
CA ARG A 364 6.91 -11.43 -17.79
C ARG A 364 6.42 -12.40 -18.86
N GLY A 365 6.69 -13.71 -18.72
CA GLY A 365 6.24 -14.75 -19.66
C GLY A 365 6.88 -14.68 -21.05
N ILE A 366 8.12 -14.18 -21.15
CA ILE A 366 8.79 -13.91 -22.43
C ILE A 366 9.86 -14.94 -22.80
N ILE A 367 9.96 -16.04 -22.07
CA ILE A 367 10.78 -17.19 -22.48
C ILE A 367 9.89 -18.15 -23.27
N ASN A 368 9.83 -17.96 -24.58
CA ASN A 368 9.03 -18.78 -25.46
C ASN A 368 9.78 -20.09 -25.81
N THR A 369 9.35 -21.19 -25.20
CA THR A 369 9.93 -22.52 -25.39
C THR A 369 9.52 -23.20 -26.69
N ASN A 370 8.49 -22.68 -27.38
CA ASN A 370 8.00 -23.22 -28.66
C ASN A 370 8.88 -22.81 -29.85
N LEU A 371 9.71 -21.79 -29.69
CA LEU A 371 10.63 -21.37 -30.74
C LEU A 371 11.69 -22.45 -31.04
N GLY A 372 12.24 -22.39 -32.26
CA GLY A 372 13.35 -23.23 -32.68
C GLY A 372 14.62 -22.95 -31.86
N SER A 373 15.58 -23.89 -31.91
CA SER A 373 16.89 -23.69 -31.29
C SER A 373 17.58 -22.47 -31.90
N ASN A 374 18.21 -21.65 -31.05
CA ASN A 374 18.98 -20.47 -31.42
C ASN A 374 18.15 -19.38 -32.17
N VAL A 375 16.84 -19.35 -31.95
CA VAL A 375 15.97 -18.24 -32.39
C VAL A 375 16.03 -17.13 -31.34
N PHE A 376 16.26 -15.89 -31.79
CA PHE A 376 16.44 -14.74 -30.93
C PHE A 376 15.14 -14.35 -30.20
N GLN A 377 15.24 -14.14 -28.89
CA GLN A 377 14.18 -13.64 -28.02
C GLN A 377 14.66 -12.35 -27.35
N ASN A 378 14.07 -11.21 -27.68
CA ASN A 378 14.52 -9.94 -27.12
C ASN A 378 13.85 -9.70 -25.75
N TRP A 379 14.54 -10.00 -24.66
CA TRP A 379 14.01 -9.79 -23.30
C TRP A 379 13.98 -8.32 -22.86
N TRP A 380 14.51 -7.42 -23.69
CA TRP A 380 14.44 -5.97 -23.51
C TRP A 380 13.35 -5.29 -24.34
N ASP A 381 12.58 -6.05 -25.13
CA ASP A 381 11.46 -5.50 -25.89
C ASP A 381 10.22 -5.43 -25.01
N GLU A 382 9.93 -4.25 -24.47
CA GLU A 382 8.78 -3.98 -23.61
C GLU A 382 7.45 -4.37 -24.27
N SER A 383 7.35 -4.27 -25.60
CA SER A 383 6.13 -4.63 -26.33
C SER A 383 5.82 -6.12 -26.33
N SER A 384 6.79 -6.96 -25.91
CA SER A 384 6.65 -8.41 -25.83
C SER A 384 6.22 -8.91 -24.45
N PHE A 385 6.17 -8.05 -23.43
CA PHE A 385 5.88 -8.45 -22.06
C PHE A 385 4.40 -8.86 -21.89
N PHE A 386 4.18 -9.88 -21.05
CA PHE A 386 2.86 -10.46 -20.77
C PHE A 386 2.10 -10.91 -22.03
N PRO A 387 2.73 -11.70 -22.92
CA PRO A 387 2.13 -12.03 -24.20
C PRO A 387 0.87 -12.90 -24.03
N GLU A 388 -0.14 -12.63 -24.86
CA GLU A 388 -1.38 -13.40 -24.87
C GLU A 388 -1.12 -14.90 -25.08
N GLY A 389 -1.81 -15.73 -24.31
CA GLY A 389 -1.70 -17.19 -24.41
C GLY A 389 -0.43 -17.81 -23.76
N GLN A 390 0.46 -17.02 -23.17
CA GLN A 390 1.57 -17.54 -22.36
C GLN A 390 1.30 -17.41 -20.85
N CYS A 391 2.03 -18.20 -20.06
CA CYS A 391 2.02 -18.09 -18.62
C CYS A 391 2.94 -16.95 -18.17
N TYR A 392 2.46 -16.10 -17.27
CA TYR A 392 3.20 -15.00 -16.65
C TYR A 392 2.60 -14.67 -15.28
N ASN A 393 3.29 -13.85 -14.50
CA ASN A 393 2.82 -13.41 -13.20
C ASN A 393 1.77 -12.30 -13.35
N LYS A 394 0.48 -12.62 -13.14
CA LYS A 394 -0.61 -11.64 -13.30
C LYS A 394 -0.60 -10.51 -12.28
N TYR A 395 0.02 -10.71 -11.10
CA TYR A 395 0.23 -9.63 -10.13
C TYR A 395 1.15 -8.56 -10.72
N VAL A 396 2.26 -8.99 -11.33
CA VAL A 396 3.22 -8.09 -11.99
C VAL A 396 2.55 -7.40 -13.18
N TRP A 397 1.89 -8.14 -14.05
CA TRP A 397 1.10 -7.58 -15.16
C TRP A 397 0.10 -6.51 -14.68
N PHE A 398 -0.61 -6.78 -13.58
CA PHE A 398 -1.63 -5.87 -13.06
C PHE A 398 -1.05 -4.49 -12.76
N PHE A 399 0.05 -4.42 -11.99
CA PHE A 399 0.65 -3.14 -11.60
C PHE A 399 1.39 -2.44 -12.74
N HIS A 400 1.81 -3.14 -13.80
CA HIS A 400 2.38 -2.50 -15.00
C HIS A 400 1.33 -1.86 -15.92
N GLN A 401 0.02 -2.02 -15.68
CA GLN A 401 -0.98 -1.37 -16.51
C GLN A 401 -0.81 0.15 -16.50
N LYS A 402 -0.87 0.76 -17.68
CA LYS A 402 -0.63 2.20 -17.90
C LYS A 402 -1.60 3.10 -17.13
N GLU A 403 -2.78 2.59 -16.80
CA GLU A 403 -3.75 3.32 -15.99
C GLU A 403 -3.36 3.33 -14.51
N ILE A 404 -2.66 2.30 -14.02
CA ILE A 404 -2.28 2.17 -12.60
C ILE A 404 -0.97 2.88 -12.32
N SER A 405 0.07 2.63 -13.13
CA SER A 405 1.43 3.10 -12.83
C SER A 405 1.93 4.07 -13.89
N ASN A 406 2.52 5.18 -13.45
CA ASN A 406 3.08 6.18 -14.37
C ASN A 406 4.11 5.55 -15.32
N ASN A 407 3.91 5.73 -16.62
CA ASN A 407 4.71 5.11 -17.70
C ASN A 407 4.79 3.57 -17.61
N SER A 408 3.80 2.91 -17.00
CA SER A 408 3.84 1.46 -16.77
C SER A 408 5.03 0.99 -15.92
N ARG A 409 5.64 1.88 -15.14
CA ARG A 409 6.82 1.55 -14.30
C ARG A 409 6.41 1.31 -12.85
N THR A 410 6.68 0.10 -12.35
CA THR A 410 6.35 -0.35 -10.99
C THR A 410 7.40 -1.32 -10.48
N TYR A 411 7.53 -1.50 -9.17
CA TYR A 411 8.45 -2.48 -8.58
C TYR A 411 7.63 -3.64 -7.98
N ALA A 412 7.09 -4.52 -8.82
CA ALA A 412 6.16 -5.58 -8.39
C ALA A 412 6.85 -6.91 -8.05
N PHE A 413 8.14 -7.05 -8.37
CA PHE A 413 9.01 -8.17 -7.98
C PHE A 413 10.48 -7.71 -7.92
N ALA A 414 11.36 -8.52 -7.32
CA ALA A 414 12.72 -8.10 -6.97
C ALA A 414 13.63 -7.64 -8.13
N TYR A 415 13.36 -8.09 -9.36
CA TYR A 415 14.18 -7.77 -10.54
C TYR A 415 13.38 -7.05 -11.64
N ASP A 416 12.38 -6.25 -11.24
CA ASP A 416 11.58 -5.46 -12.18
C ASP A 416 12.38 -4.33 -12.85
N ASP A 417 13.53 -3.99 -12.28
CA ASP A 417 14.49 -3.03 -12.82
C ASP A 417 15.16 -3.53 -14.11
N VAL A 418 15.14 -4.84 -14.38
CA VAL A 418 15.54 -5.38 -15.69
C VAL A 418 14.69 -4.75 -16.79
N ALA A 419 15.36 -4.30 -17.85
CA ALA A 419 14.76 -3.50 -18.91
C ALA A 419 14.15 -2.16 -18.45
N ASN A 420 14.63 -1.60 -17.34
CA ASN A 420 14.22 -0.29 -16.80
C ASN A 420 12.74 -0.19 -16.40
N GLN A 421 12.06 -1.30 -16.11
CA GLN A 421 10.61 -1.28 -15.82
C GLN A 421 10.26 -0.99 -14.37
N SER A 422 11.25 -0.97 -13.46
CA SER A 422 10.98 -0.64 -12.07
C SER A 422 10.54 0.82 -11.87
N ALA A 423 9.86 1.09 -10.76
CA ALA A 423 9.60 2.43 -10.26
C ALA A 423 10.86 3.10 -9.65
N THR A 424 12.06 2.76 -10.11
CA THR A 424 13.30 3.39 -9.64
C THR A 424 13.60 4.64 -10.45
N LEU A 425 13.72 5.76 -9.76
CA LEU A 425 14.28 6.98 -10.29
C LEU A 425 15.74 7.13 -9.86
N GLN A 426 16.59 7.56 -10.79
CA GLN A 426 17.99 7.90 -10.51
C GLN A 426 18.27 9.32 -10.95
N CYS A 427 18.90 10.12 -10.10
CA CYS A 427 19.32 11.48 -10.45
C CYS A 427 20.72 11.75 -9.88
N THR A 428 21.66 12.10 -10.77
CA THR A 428 23.06 12.30 -10.37
C THR A 428 23.26 13.59 -9.57
N TYR A 429 22.49 14.64 -9.91
CA TYR A 429 22.54 15.96 -9.28
C TYR A 429 21.13 16.39 -8.85
N PRO A 430 20.58 15.75 -7.79
CA PRO A 430 19.22 16.02 -7.33
C PRO A 430 19.18 17.36 -6.57
N GLU A 431 18.18 18.20 -6.88
CA GLU A 431 17.93 19.45 -6.16
C GLU A 431 16.84 19.28 -5.10
N LYS A 432 15.80 18.49 -5.41
CA LYS A 432 14.74 18.09 -4.48
C LYS A 432 14.04 16.81 -4.94
N ALA A 433 13.38 16.14 -4.01
CA ALA A 433 12.37 15.12 -4.32
C ALA A 433 11.01 15.53 -3.77
N VAL A 434 9.95 14.96 -4.32
CA VAL A 434 8.58 15.07 -3.80
C VAL A 434 8.05 13.65 -3.64
N ILE A 435 7.51 13.34 -2.47
CA ILE A 435 6.79 12.10 -2.21
C ILE A 435 5.32 12.48 -2.04
N THR A 436 4.46 11.89 -2.86
CA THR A 436 3.00 12.07 -2.78
C THR A 436 2.39 10.84 -2.11
N ILE A 437 1.81 11.03 -0.94
CA ILE A 437 1.15 10.00 -0.14
C ILE A 437 -0.29 9.92 -0.66
N GLY A 438 -0.71 8.75 -1.17
CA GLY A 438 -2.02 8.55 -1.81
C GLY A 438 -2.03 8.63 -3.34
N GLY A 439 -0.86 8.70 -3.98
CA GLY A 439 -0.73 8.65 -5.44
C GLY A 439 -1.01 10.00 -6.12
N TYR A 440 -0.96 10.03 -7.45
CA TYR A 440 -1.02 11.28 -8.22
C TYR A 440 -2.41 11.73 -8.65
N THR A 441 -3.42 10.90 -8.42
CA THR A 441 -4.78 11.41 -8.33
C THR A 441 -4.85 12.35 -7.14
N ASP A 442 -5.54 13.48 -7.32
CA ASP A 442 -6.06 14.20 -6.17
C ASP A 442 -6.89 13.18 -5.37
N ASP A 443 -6.57 13.01 -4.09
CA ASP A 443 -7.08 11.94 -3.22
C ASP A 443 -8.59 11.72 -3.33
N PRO A 444 -9.05 10.50 -3.66
CA PRO A 444 -10.46 10.20 -3.72
C PRO A 444 -10.88 9.22 -2.63
N GLY A 445 -11.14 9.76 -1.44
CA GLY A 445 -12.45 9.53 -0.85
C GLY A 445 -13.55 10.28 -1.61
N ALA A 446 -13.18 11.29 -2.41
CA ALA A 446 -14.02 11.95 -3.39
C ALA A 446 -13.75 11.39 -4.77
N ILE A 447 -14.72 10.78 -5.44
CA ILE A 447 -14.57 10.47 -6.86
C ILE A 447 -14.40 11.80 -7.65
N ASP A 448 -13.25 12.47 -7.64
CA ASP A 448 -13.08 13.83 -8.14
C ASP A 448 -12.24 13.81 -9.42
N ASP A 449 -12.87 13.45 -10.55
CA ASP A 449 -12.70 14.32 -11.71
C ASP A 449 -13.88 15.31 -11.68
N PRO A 450 -13.67 16.59 -11.32
CA PRO A 450 -14.72 17.61 -11.34
C PRO A 450 -15.27 17.87 -12.76
N ASN A 451 -14.78 17.17 -13.79
CA ASN A 451 -15.32 17.16 -15.15
C ASN A 451 -15.89 15.81 -15.59
N SER A 452 -15.96 14.81 -14.72
CA SER A 452 -16.57 13.50 -15.01
C SER A 452 -17.97 13.38 -14.41
N ASP A 453 -18.78 12.49 -14.97
CA ASP A 453 -20.09 12.12 -14.43
C ASP A 453 -20.13 10.59 -14.40
N GLU A 454 -19.92 10.01 -13.21
CA GLU A 454 -19.76 8.56 -12.99
C GLU A 454 -20.74 8.06 -11.94
N VAL A 455 -21.12 6.77 -12.00
CA VAL A 455 -22.05 6.16 -11.05
C VAL A 455 -21.80 4.66 -10.88
N ALA A 456 -21.92 4.16 -9.64
CA ALA A 456 -21.86 2.73 -9.35
C ALA A 456 -22.68 2.36 -8.11
N PHE A 457 -23.18 1.13 -8.03
CA PHE A 457 -23.86 0.68 -6.82
C PHE A 457 -22.87 0.48 -5.66
N HIS A 458 -23.19 1.06 -4.50
CA HIS A 458 -22.40 0.89 -3.28
C HIS A 458 -22.81 -0.40 -2.56
N LYS A 459 -22.03 -1.48 -2.80
CA LYS A 459 -22.17 -2.78 -2.10
C LYS A 459 -23.58 -3.41 -2.23
N LEU A 460 -24.14 -3.45 -3.43
CA LEU A 460 -25.43 -4.09 -3.66
C LEU A 460 -25.36 -5.62 -3.38
N PRO A 461 -26.24 -6.19 -2.55
CA PRO A 461 -26.26 -7.63 -2.28
C PRO A 461 -26.79 -8.40 -3.50
N THR A 462 -26.30 -9.63 -3.69
CA THR A 462 -26.77 -10.55 -4.75
C THR A 462 -28.05 -11.30 -4.39
N GLU A 463 -28.51 -11.17 -3.14
CA GLU A 463 -29.77 -11.73 -2.63
C GLU A 463 -30.58 -10.65 -1.90
N MET A 464 -31.87 -10.53 -2.22
CA MET A 464 -32.78 -9.58 -1.57
C MET A 464 -34.15 -10.20 -1.32
N GLU A 465 -34.79 -9.84 -0.21
CA GLU A 465 -36.14 -10.34 0.09
C GLU A 465 -37.18 -9.73 -0.87
N SER A 466 -38.24 -10.49 -1.19
CA SER A 466 -39.40 -9.97 -1.92
C SER A 466 -40.11 -8.87 -1.12
N SER A 467 -40.04 -7.62 -1.60
CA SER A 467 -40.51 -6.44 -0.87
C SER A 467 -41.14 -5.44 -1.83
N THR A 468 -42.06 -4.61 -1.33
CA THR A 468 -42.58 -3.43 -2.05
C THR A 468 -41.73 -2.18 -1.83
N THR A 469 -40.60 -2.31 -1.13
CA THR A 469 -39.65 -1.23 -0.87
C THR A 469 -38.23 -1.77 -0.89
N TYR A 470 -37.37 -1.13 -1.68
CA TYR A 470 -35.94 -1.40 -1.70
C TYR A 470 -35.18 -0.09 -1.61
N THR A 471 -34.24 0.00 -0.68
CA THR A 471 -33.31 1.12 -0.55
C THR A 471 -31.92 0.63 -0.93
N VAL A 472 -31.30 1.29 -1.90
CA VAL A 472 -29.95 0.97 -2.38
C VAL A 472 -29.09 2.21 -2.33
N SER A 473 -27.82 2.01 -2.01
CA SER A 473 -26.81 3.07 -1.97
C SER A 473 -26.08 3.13 -3.32
N VAL A 474 -25.84 4.34 -3.82
CA VAL A 474 -25.17 4.58 -5.10
C VAL A 474 -24.06 5.60 -4.90
N ASP A 475 -22.85 5.22 -5.26
CA ASP A 475 -21.70 6.12 -5.31
C ASP A 475 -21.73 6.92 -6.61
N TYR A 476 -21.41 8.22 -6.55
CA TYR A 476 -21.45 9.09 -7.72
C TYR A 476 -20.33 10.13 -7.77
N THR A 477 -20.00 10.56 -8.99
CA THR A 477 -19.36 11.84 -9.32
C THR A 477 -20.26 12.62 -10.23
N ALA A 478 -20.39 13.91 -9.98
CA ALA A 478 -21.14 14.80 -10.83
C ALA A 478 -20.32 16.05 -11.13
N SER A 479 -19.96 16.26 -12.39
CA SER A 479 -19.24 17.46 -12.85
C SER A 479 -20.04 18.75 -12.68
N THR A 480 -21.37 18.60 -12.66
CA THR A 480 -22.35 19.62 -12.32
C THR A 480 -23.52 18.96 -11.61
N SER A 481 -24.63 19.64 -11.35
CA SER A 481 -25.81 18.93 -10.83
C SER A 481 -26.30 17.89 -11.83
N ARG A 482 -26.52 16.66 -11.36
CA ARG A 482 -26.96 15.51 -12.18
C ARG A 482 -28.15 14.80 -11.54
N GLU A 483 -28.89 14.05 -12.34
CA GLU A 483 -29.87 13.08 -11.85
C GLU A 483 -29.27 11.68 -11.91
N ILE A 484 -29.35 10.95 -10.79
CA ILE A 484 -29.03 9.53 -10.73
C ILE A 484 -30.35 8.78 -10.75
N TRP A 485 -30.48 7.85 -11.69
CA TRP A 485 -31.61 6.94 -11.80
C TRP A 485 -31.21 5.56 -11.32
N ILE A 486 -32.14 4.86 -10.68
CA ILE A 486 -32.05 3.43 -10.41
C ILE A 486 -33.30 2.72 -10.94
N CYS A 487 -33.13 1.49 -11.43
CA CYS A 487 -34.22 0.66 -11.89
C CYS A 487 -33.94 -0.82 -11.63
N LEU A 488 -34.95 -1.53 -11.11
CA LEU A 488 -34.98 -2.97 -10.96
C LEU A 488 -35.72 -3.60 -12.16
N PHE A 489 -35.06 -4.55 -12.81
CA PHE A 489 -35.59 -5.31 -13.93
C PHE A 489 -35.75 -6.78 -13.56
N ASP A 490 -36.82 -7.38 -14.07
CA ASP A 490 -36.93 -8.81 -14.25
C ASP A 490 -36.32 -9.17 -15.61
N ASN A 491 -35.22 -9.95 -15.61
CA ASN A 491 -34.49 -10.34 -16.81
C ASN A 491 -34.65 -11.84 -17.15
N THR A 492 -35.72 -12.50 -16.69
CA THR A 492 -35.97 -13.91 -17.05
C THR A 492 -36.28 -14.10 -18.54
N ASP A 493 -36.94 -13.13 -19.19
CA ASP A 493 -37.36 -13.24 -20.60
C ASP A 493 -36.94 -12.04 -21.48
N SER A 494 -36.85 -10.85 -20.90
CA SER A 494 -36.30 -9.63 -21.50
C SER A 494 -36.32 -8.56 -20.42
N TRP A 495 -35.24 -7.82 -20.17
CA TRP A 495 -35.12 -6.65 -19.28
C TRP A 495 -36.42 -5.84 -19.07
N THR A 496 -37.33 -6.36 -18.25
CA THR A 496 -38.68 -5.84 -18.07
C THR A 496 -38.65 -5.04 -16.78
N PRO A 497 -38.86 -3.71 -16.82
CA PRO A 497 -38.87 -2.92 -15.61
C PRO A 497 -39.94 -3.46 -14.65
N VAL A 498 -39.55 -3.69 -13.40
CA VAL A 498 -40.53 -3.95 -12.33
C VAL A 498 -41.40 -2.70 -12.20
N VAL A 499 -42.72 -2.86 -12.23
CA VAL A 499 -43.65 -1.71 -12.20
C VAL A 499 -43.50 -0.97 -10.86
N GLY A 500 -43.14 0.32 -10.91
CA GLY A 500 -42.80 1.11 -9.72
C GLY A 500 -41.40 0.84 -9.14
N GLY A 501 -40.61 0.00 -9.82
CA GLY A 501 -39.26 -0.38 -9.45
C GLY A 501 -38.17 0.58 -9.96
N GLU A 502 -38.52 1.83 -10.27
CA GLU A 502 -37.59 2.87 -10.66
C GLU A 502 -37.77 4.12 -9.80
N ASN A 503 -36.67 4.82 -9.54
CA ASN A 503 -36.70 6.14 -8.90
C ASN A 503 -35.43 6.93 -9.28
N LYS A 504 -35.43 8.23 -8.99
CA LYS A 504 -34.29 9.10 -9.21
C LYS A 504 -34.08 10.09 -8.07
N VAL A 505 -32.86 10.60 -7.98
CA VAL A 505 -32.49 11.69 -7.10
C VAL A 505 -31.62 12.69 -7.85
N THR A 506 -31.74 13.98 -7.53
CA THR A 506 -30.83 15.00 -8.03
C THR A 506 -29.70 15.18 -7.03
N VAL A 507 -28.46 15.07 -7.51
CA VAL A 507 -27.25 15.31 -6.72
C VAL A 507 -26.59 16.63 -7.13
N PRO A 508 -25.95 17.36 -6.20
CA PRO A 508 -25.13 18.50 -6.54
C PRO A 508 -23.85 18.06 -7.27
N ALA A 509 -23.13 19.02 -7.84
CA ALA A 509 -21.77 18.77 -8.32
C ALA A 509 -20.87 18.29 -7.18
N GLY A 510 -19.85 17.49 -7.50
CA GLY A 510 -18.99 16.79 -6.55
C GLY A 510 -19.38 15.33 -6.42
N SER A 511 -18.93 14.70 -5.34
CA SER A 511 -18.99 13.25 -5.20
C SER A 511 -19.49 12.82 -3.83
N GLY A 512 -20.10 11.65 -3.78
CA GLY A 512 -20.63 11.10 -2.54
C GLY A 512 -21.42 9.82 -2.77
N THR A 513 -22.06 9.35 -1.71
CA THR A 513 -22.98 8.22 -1.76
C THR A 513 -24.39 8.75 -1.50
N VAL A 514 -25.36 8.33 -2.30
CA VAL A 514 -26.77 8.66 -2.12
C VAL A 514 -27.61 7.40 -1.98
N GLU A 515 -28.53 7.40 -1.01
CA GLU A 515 -29.53 6.36 -0.87
C GLU A 515 -30.75 6.69 -1.72
N ILE A 516 -31.17 5.73 -2.55
CA ILE A 516 -32.34 5.88 -3.41
C ILE A 516 -33.27 4.70 -3.13
N THR A 517 -34.53 5.03 -2.83
CA THR A 517 -35.57 4.04 -2.51
C THR A 517 -36.54 3.88 -3.68
N ILE A 518 -36.73 2.66 -4.17
CA ILE A 518 -37.82 2.33 -5.11
C ILE A 518 -38.99 1.72 -4.35
N ASN A 519 -40.20 1.87 -4.90
CA ASN A 519 -41.41 1.31 -4.33
C ASN A 519 -42.18 0.50 -5.38
N PRO A 520 -41.76 -0.74 -5.69
CA PRO A 520 -42.48 -1.65 -6.58
C PRO A 520 -43.96 -1.70 -6.22
N SER A 521 -44.82 -1.55 -7.23
CA SER A 521 -46.28 -1.58 -7.05
C SER A 521 -46.78 -2.96 -6.58
N VAL A 522 -45.98 -3.99 -6.87
CA VAL A 522 -46.15 -5.36 -6.38
C VAL A 522 -44.75 -5.88 -6.02
N ALA A 523 -44.64 -6.61 -4.91
CA ALA A 523 -43.38 -7.23 -4.52
C ALA A 523 -42.90 -8.19 -5.64
N PRO A 524 -41.63 -8.11 -6.08
CA PRO A 524 -41.10 -8.99 -7.13
C PRO A 524 -41.27 -10.47 -6.77
N ALA A 525 -41.56 -11.31 -7.77
CA ALA A 525 -41.73 -12.74 -7.55
C ALA A 525 -40.41 -13.39 -7.09
N ILE A 526 -40.51 -14.38 -6.21
CA ILE A 526 -39.33 -15.16 -5.79
C ILE A 526 -38.72 -15.84 -7.01
N GLY A 527 -37.42 -15.66 -7.22
CA GLY A 527 -36.72 -16.17 -8.39
C GLY A 527 -35.36 -15.52 -8.60
N GLU A 528 -34.60 -16.07 -9.54
CA GLU A 528 -33.30 -15.57 -9.98
C GLU A 528 -33.44 -14.76 -11.28
N GLY A 529 -32.37 -14.08 -11.68
CA GLY A 529 -32.33 -13.36 -12.95
C GLY A 529 -32.88 -11.94 -12.88
N TYR A 530 -32.96 -11.35 -11.68
CA TYR A 530 -33.21 -9.92 -11.55
C TYR A 530 -31.94 -9.11 -11.84
N VAL A 531 -32.12 -7.88 -12.30
CA VAL A 531 -31.02 -6.98 -12.62
C VAL A 531 -31.31 -5.60 -12.05
N TRP A 532 -30.33 -5.04 -11.36
CA TRP A 532 -30.32 -3.65 -10.96
C TRP A 532 -29.47 -2.83 -11.91
N LYS A 533 -29.99 -1.68 -12.32
CA LYS A 533 -29.23 -0.68 -13.09
C LYS A 533 -29.27 0.65 -12.37
N CYS A 534 -28.13 1.32 -12.29
CA CYS A 534 -28.08 2.75 -12.01
C CYS A 534 -27.42 3.49 -13.17
N ASP A 535 -27.82 4.73 -13.40
CA ASP A 535 -27.22 5.57 -14.43
C ASP A 535 -27.28 7.06 -14.04
N ILE A 536 -26.35 7.86 -14.55
CA ILE A 536 -26.22 9.29 -14.26
C ILE A 536 -26.47 10.12 -15.52
N ARG A 537 -27.29 11.17 -15.37
CA ARG A 537 -27.82 11.98 -16.48
C ARG A 537 -27.76 13.48 -16.19
N PRO A 538 -27.78 14.35 -17.21
CA PRO A 538 -28.15 15.76 -17.03
C PRO A 538 -29.51 15.89 -16.33
N VAL A 539 -29.69 16.91 -15.48
CA VAL A 539 -30.97 17.16 -14.81
C VAL A 539 -32.08 17.34 -15.84
N GLY A 540 -33.12 16.50 -15.77
CA GLY A 540 -34.22 16.48 -16.74
C GLY A 540 -33.90 15.79 -18.07
N GLY A 541 -32.75 15.11 -18.17
CA GLY A 541 -32.35 14.32 -19.34
C GLY A 541 -33.24 13.11 -19.58
N ALA A 542 -33.37 12.72 -20.85
CA ALA A 542 -34.08 11.51 -21.26
C ALA A 542 -33.21 10.25 -21.03
N TRP A 543 -33.82 9.07 -21.13
CA TRP A 543 -33.15 7.79 -20.84
C TRP A 543 -31.92 7.50 -21.73
N ASP A 544 -31.87 8.10 -22.92
CA ASP A 544 -30.77 7.98 -23.89
C ASP A 544 -29.67 9.04 -23.71
N THR A 545 -29.76 9.86 -22.66
CA THR A 545 -28.78 10.91 -22.32
C THR A 545 -27.87 10.52 -21.16
N LEU A 546 -27.78 9.23 -20.85
CA LEU A 546 -26.89 8.72 -19.81
C LEU A 546 -25.42 9.04 -20.13
N LEU A 547 -24.69 9.44 -19.10
CA LEU A 547 -23.28 9.80 -19.15
C LEU A 547 -22.41 8.62 -18.69
N ASP A 548 -22.93 7.85 -17.73
CA ASP A 548 -22.35 6.60 -17.23
C ASP A 548 -23.47 5.71 -16.66
N ASP A 549 -23.23 4.41 -16.58
CA ASP A 549 -24.14 3.44 -15.98
C ASP A 549 -23.45 2.21 -15.39
N ASP A 550 -24.06 1.66 -14.34
CA ASP A 550 -23.64 0.41 -13.71
C ASP A 550 -24.81 -0.57 -13.65
N ILE A 551 -24.49 -1.85 -13.84
CA ILE A 551 -25.44 -2.94 -13.99
C ILE A 551 -24.98 -4.12 -13.14
N ILE A 552 -25.82 -4.51 -12.19
CA ILE A 552 -25.61 -5.70 -11.36
C ILE A 552 -26.69 -6.73 -11.68
N GLY A 553 -26.30 -7.81 -12.35
CA GLY A 553 -27.17 -8.94 -12.68
C GLY A 553 -27.13 -10.07 -11.66
N ASP A 554 -27.78 -11.18 -12.01
CA ASP A 554 -27.84 -12.42 -11.23
C ASP A 554 -28.35 -12.23 -9.79
N ILE A 555 -29.23 -11.24 -9.60
CA ILE A 555 -29.88 -10.97 -8.32
C ILE A 555 -30.97 -12.01 -8.09
N SER A 556 -30.96 -12.59 -6.89
CA SER A 556 -31.98 -13.53 -6.42
C SER A 556 -32.96 -12.84 -5.48
N ILE A 557 -34.25 -12.84 -5.84
CA ILE A 557 -35.32 -12.43 -4.94
C ILE A 557 -35.77 -13.63 -4.12
N THR A 558 -35.59 -13.55 -2.80
CA THR A 558 -35.85 -14.65 -1.86
C THR A 558 -37.14 -14.43 -1.09
N THR A 559 -37.62 -15.50 -0.42
CA THR A 559 -38.78 -15.39 0.46
C THR A 559 -38.44 -14.47 1.62
N PRO A 560 -39.30 -13.48 1.96
CA PRO A 560 -39.08 -12.66 3.16
C PRO A 560 -39.00 -13.58 4.37
N VAL A 561 -37.92 -13.47 5.15
CA VAL A 561 -37.80 -14.22 6.39
C VAL A 561 -38.91 -13.71 7.31
N GLN A 562 -39.75 -14.63 7.84
CA GLN A 562 -40.68 -14.25 8.89
C GLN A 562 -39.88 -13.73 10.09
N LYS A 563 -39.88 -12.42 10.27
CA LYS A 563 -39.35 -11.76 11.46
C LYS A 563 -40.35 -11.98 12.57
N GLU A 564 -40.12 -13.00 13.40
CA GLU A 564 -40.83 -13.12 14.68
C GLU A 564 -40.38 -11.97 15.58
N THR A 565 -41.33 -11.11 15.96
CA THR A 565 -41.11 -10.03 16.91
C THR A 565 -40.97 -10.63 18.30
N TYR A 566 -39.79 -10.55 18.90
CA TYR A 566 -39.55 -10.98 20.27
C TYR A 566 -39.38 -9.76 21.19
N ASN A 567 -40.02 -9.80 22.36
CA ASN A 567 -39.68 -8.94 23.48
C ASN A 567 -38.45 -9.55 24.17
N TYR A 568 -37.25 -9.00 24.01
CA TYR A 568 -36.07 -9.53 24.70
C TYR A 568 -35.17 -8.48 25.33
N TRP A 569 -34.39 -8.98 26.29
CA TRP A 569 -33.48 -8.29 27.17
C TRP A 569 -32.04 -8.48 26.66
N VAL A 570 -31.23 -7.42 26.62
CA VAL A 570 -29.79 -7.52 26.31
C VAL A 570 -29.01 -7.22 27.59
N ILE A 571 -28.19 -8.17 28.04
CA ILE A 571 -27.18 -7.97 29.09
C ILE A 571 -25.81 -8.13 28.43
N LEU A 572 -24.99 -7.08 28.45
CA LEU A 572 -23.59 -7.12 28.01
C LEU A 572 -22.67 -7.08 29.22
N ARG A 573 -21.75 -8.04 29.32
CA ARG A 573 -20.51 -7.92 30.10
C ARG A 573 -19.41 -8.80 29.48
N ASP A 574 -18.18 -8.28 29.44
CA ASP A 574 -16.98 -9.08 29.17
C ASP A 574 -16.59 -9.97 30.39
N GLU A 575 -16.08 -11.17 30.07
CA GLU A 575 -15.58 -12.20 30.99
C GLU A 575 -16.62 -12.85 31.94
N VAL A 576 -17.38 -13.81 31.40
CA VAL A 576 -18.39 -14.64 32.10
C VAL A 576 -17.81 -15.94 32.74
N SER A 577 -16.49 -16.10 32.79
CA SER A 577 -15.82 -17.32 33.30
C SER A 577 -16.05 -17.61 34.78
N ASP A 578 -16.52 -16.63 35.53
CA ASP A 578 -16.55 -16.64 36.99
C ASP A 578 -17.99 -16.79 37.55
N MET A 579 -18.98 -17.10 36.69
CA MET A 579 -20.37 -17.30 37.08
C MET A 579 -20.76 -18.77 37.03
N ASP A 580 -21.32 -19.27 38.14
CA ASP A 580 -21.87 -20.63 38.22
C ASP A 580 -23.19 -20.80 37.43
N SER A 581 -23.80 -19.71 36.95
CA SER A 581 -25.01 -19.72 36.13
C SER A 581 -25.27 -18.40 35.40
N TYR A 582 -25.51 -18.45 34.09
CA TYR A 582 -25.85 -17.33 33.20
C TYR A 582 -26.89 -17.75 32.15
N LEU A 583 -27.52 -16.78 31.47
CA LEU A 583 -28.51 -17.02 30.41
C LEU A 583 -27.82 -17.03 29.04
N ASP A 584 -27.68 -18.21 28.41
CA ASP A 584 -27.14 -18.36 27.05
C ASP A 584 -28.29 -18.47 26.02
N LEU A 585 -28.61 -17.36 25.35
CA LEU A 585 -29.71 -17.30 24.38
C LEU A 585 -29.36 -17.87 23.00
N ARG A 586 -28.20 -18.50 22.80
CA ARG A 586 -27.92 -19.24 21.55
C ARG A 586 -28.64 -20.59 21.48
N SER A 587 -29.19 -21.08 22.59
CA SER A 587 -29.68 -22.46 22.73
C SER A 587 -31.17 -22.63 23.01
N ASN A 588 -31.99 -21.57 22.96
CA ASN A 588 -33.46 -21.63 23.07
C ASN A 588 -33.99 -22.47 24.27
N SER A 589 -33.50 -22.25 25.49
CA SER A 589 -34.21 -22.73 26.69
C SER A 589 -34.19 -21.72 27.84
N PHE A 590 -35.35 -21.52 28.47
CA PHE A 590 -35.56 -20.65 29.64
C PHE A 590 -35.49 -21.48 30.93
N ALA A 591 -34.75 -20.99 31.92
CA ALA A 591 -34.81 -21.48 33.30
C ALA A 591 -35.08 -20.30 34.24
N GLU A 592 -36.20 -20.38 34.97
CA GLU A 592 -36.62 -19.37 35.95
C GLU A 592 -35.74 -19.41 37.20
N TRP A 593 -35.27 -18.23 37.65
CA TRP A 593 -34.68 -18.08 38.98
C TRP A 593 -35.73 -17.53 39.95
N ALA A 594 -35.97 -18.25 41.05
CA ALA A 594 -36.89 -17.82 42.09
C ALA A 594 -36.36 -16.56 42.81
N GLY A 595 -37.08 -15.43 42.69
CA GLY A 595 -36.93 -14.28 43.61
C GLY A 595 -36.86 -12.87 43.03
N THR A 596 -36.92 -12.67 41.72
CA THR A 596 -36.64 -11.35 41.09
C THR A 596 -37.78 -10.33 41.06
N VAL A 597 -38.90 -10.56 41.77
CA VAL A 597 -40.12 -9.72 41.66
C VAL A 597 -40.15 -8.52 42.61
N SER A 598 -39.00 -7.99 43.05
CA SER A 598 -38.97 -6.78 43.87
C SER A 598 -37.68 -6.00 43.67
N GLN A 599 -37.64 -5.15 42.65
CA GLN A 599 -36.58 -4.16 42.45
C GLN A 599 -37.23 -2.79 42.19
N THR A 600 -36.62 -1.74 42.75
CA THR A 600 -37.10 -0.35 42.67
C THR A 600 -36.43 0.35 41.48
N ILE A 601 -37.22 0.98 40.61
CA ILE A 601 -36.73 1.81 39.49
C ILE A 601 -35.98 3.02 40.08
N ALA A 602 -34.73 3.22 39.67
CA ALA A 602 -33.88 4.29 40.17
C ALA A 602 -33.95 5.57 39.31
N SER A 603 -34.16 5.42 38.00
CA SER A 603 -34.43 6.52 37.06
C SER A 603 -35.09 5.98 35.79
N GLU A 604 -35.91 6.80 35.15
CA GLU A 604 -36.69 6.51 33.94
C GLU A 604 -36.52 7.68 32.96
N TYR A 605 -36.28 7.37 31.68
CA TYR A 605 -36.23 8.33 30.58
C TYR A 605 -37.17 7.85 29.47
N GLU A 606 -38.16 8.67 29.15
CA GLU A 606 -39.20 8.38 28.17
C GLU A 606 -38.96 9.24 26.93
N GLY A 607 -38.75 8.59 25.78
CA GLY A 607 -38.77 9.21 24.45
C GLY A 607 -40.00 8.76 23.66
N ASP A 608 -40.24 9.36 22.51
CA ASP A 608 -41.46 9.12 21.71
C ASP A 608 -41.64 7.64 21.29
N ASP A 609 -40.56 6.86 21.22
CA ASP A 609 -40.55 5.46 20.74
C ASP A 609 -39.88 4.45 21.70
N ALA A 610 -39.43 4.90 22.89
CA ALA A 610 -38.74 4.01 23.83
C ALA A 610 -38.79 4.49 25.29
N LEU A 611 -38.87 3.52 26.20
CA LEU A 611 -38.73 3.71 27.64
C LEU A 611 -37.38 3.13 28.10
N ALA A 612 -36.50 3.95 28.67
CA ALA A 612 -35.25 3.50 29.27
C ALA A 612 -35.31 3.63 30.80
N TYR A 613 -34.87 2.61 31.54
CA TYR A 613 -34.79 2.70 33.00
C TYR A 613 -33.53 2.07 33.57
N THR A 614 -33.13 2.59 34.73
CA THR A 614 -31.97 2.13 35.51
C THR A 614 -32.49 1.43 36.77
N VAL A 615 -31.99 0.23 37.05
CA VAL A 615 -32.35 -0.53 38.27
C VAL A 615 -31.13 -0.59 39.19
N ASN A 616 -31.32 -0.27 40.47
CA ASN A 616 -30.25 -0.33 41.46
C ASN A 616 -30.47 -1.55 42.37
N SER A 617 -29.60 -2.55 42.28
CA SER A 617 -29.69 -3.70 43.19
C SER A 617 -28.97 -3.37 44.51
N ALA A 618 -29.71 -3.40 45.61
CA ALA A 618 -29.09 -3.40 46.93
C ALA A 618 -28.25 -4.68 47.08
N VAL A 619 -26.94 -4.49 47.26
CA VAL A 619 -25.85 -5.48 47.46
C VAL A 619 -25.05 -5.80 46.19
N GLY A 620 -23.83 -5.25 46.12
CA GLY A 620 -22.74 -5.83 45.33
C GLY A 620 -22.45 -5.26 43.94
N GLY A 621 -23.10 -4.17 43.52
CA GLY A 621 -22.61 -3.34 42.41
C GLY A 621 -22.97 -3.81 41.00
N TRP A 622 -24.22 -4.24 40.77
CA TRP A 622 -24.72 -4.42 39.41
C TRP A 622 -25.30 -3.12 38.84
N PHE A 623 -24.95 -2.82 37.58
CA PHE A 623 -25.63 -1.86 36.72
C PHE A 623 -26.34 -2.65 35.61
N GLY A 624 -27.59 -2.31 35.31
CA GLY A 624 -28.35 -2.87 34.20
C GLY A 624 -29.09 -1.75 33.48
N PHE A 625 -29.05 -1.77 32.15
CA PHE A 625 -29.76 -0.86 31.26
C PHE A 625 -30.83 -1.66 30.52
N GLY A 626 -32.08 -1.20 30.58
CA GLY A 626 -33.19 -1.77 29.84
C GLY A 626 -33.80 -0.73 28.91
N VAL A 627 -34.12 -1.13 27.67
CA VAL A 627 -34.89 -0.35 26.71
C VAL A 627 -36.15 -1.14 26.39
N VAL A 628 -37.32 -0.53 26.59
CA VAL A 628 -38.61 -1.07 26.16
C VAL A 628 -39.07 -0.26 24.96
N ASN A 629 -39.23 -0.93 23.82
CA ASN A 629 -39.87 -0.36 22.64
C ASN A 629 -41.40 -0.31 22.87
N THR A 630 -42.02 0.83 22.63
CA THR A 630 -43.47 1.03 22.76
C THR A 630 -44.20 1.03 21.42
N SER A 631 -43.49 0.98 20.28
CA SER A 631 -44.02 1.17 18.92
C SER A 631 -43.79 0.00 17.93
N ASP A 632 -43.47 -1.21 18.40
CA ASP A 632 -43.47 -2.49 17.64
C ASP A 632 -42.56 -2.60 16.38
N SER A 633 -41.69 -1.63 16.06
CA SER A 633 -41.00 -1.63 14.75
C SER A 633 -39.50 -1.29 14.76
N TYR A 634 -38.62 -2.20 15.17
CA TYR A 634 -37.17 -2.07 14.92
C TYR A 634 -36.43 -3.37 14.59
N ASN A 635 -35.39 -3.24 13.75
CA ASN A 635 -34.41 -4.26 13.36
C ASN A 635 -33.18 -4.19 14.28
N PHE A 636 -32.65 -5.33 14.72
CA PHE A 636 -31.47 -5.38 15.58
C PHE A 636 -30.18 -4.82 14.93
N GLY A 637 -30.12 -4.76 13.60
CA GLY A 637 -29.02 -4.10 12.88
C GLY A 637 -28.91 -2.59 13.14
N ASP A 638 -30.02 -1.93 13.47
CA ASP A 638 -30.06 -0.47 13.64
C ASP A 638 -29.69 -0.04 15.08
N LEU A 639 -29.86 -0.94 16.06
CA LEU A 639 -29.47 -0.71 17.46
C LEU A 639 -27.95 -0.73 17.66
N ALA A 640 -27.20 -1.40 16.78
CA ALA A 640 -25.72 -1.40 16.82
C ALA A 640 -25.11 -0.01 16.52
N ASN A 641 -25.90 0.91 15.94
CA ASN A 641 -25.49 2.29 15.63
C ASN A 641 -25.79 3.30 16.74
N TYR A 642 -26.55 2.91 17.79
CA TYR A 642 -26.70 3.73 18.99
C TYR A 642 -25.42 3.57 19.84
N GLY A 643 -24.48 4.49 19.65
CA GLY A 643 -23.25 4.54 20.44
C GLY A 643 -23.52 4.73 21.93
N LEU A 644 -22.84 3.95 22.76
CA LEU A 644 -22.61 4.26 24.17
C LEU A 644 -21.44 5.23 24.32
#